data_AF-A0A661C8A6-F1
#
_entry.id   AF-A0A661C8A6-F1
#
_cell.length_a   1.000
_cell.length_b   1.000
_cell.length_c   1.000
_cell.angle_alpha   90.00
_cell.angle_beta   90.00
_cell.angle_gamma   90.00
#
_symmetry.space_group_name_H-M   'P 1'
#
loop_
_entity.id
_entity.type
_entity.pdbx_description
1 polymer ?
#
loop_
_entity_poly.entity_id
_entity_poly.type
_entity_poly.pdbx_seq_one_letter_code
_entity_poly.pdbx_strand_id
1 'polypeptide(L)'
;MAIIGLSCRFPGATDVEAFWQNLRDGVESISFFSDEEMEVPDRTVLTYPNYVKAGAVLSDIDLFDASFFNYTPREAELMDPQHRLFFECAWEALENAGYNSSIYKGLIGVYAGAGMSTYLINNVHSHSKFSSARTFLESSNVLQVRFANGSDFLPTRVSYKLNLTGPSINIQTACSTSLVAVHLACQSLLTGECDMALAGGISITVPQKVGYLYQEDMICSPDGHCRAFDAGAQGTVFGSGGGIVVLKLLSQAIEDGDNIHAVIKGSAINNDGALKVGYTAPSVEGQTQVISEALARANLDASTITYVEAHGTGTGMGDPIEIMALTQAFRQDTPENGFCAVGSVKTNVGHLIEASGISGLIKTVLALKHKQLPPSLHFNQPNPSIDFDNSPFYVNTALSEWKTTGISRRAGVSSFGMGGTNAHVVLEEAPKPAKTPQQDQRPWHLLTLSAKSVQALQALAQRYVGYLDTHAEISLADMCFTANTGRKHFEHRLTVVTNTTQQLREQLVDVSQLTTGVVSRQAQPKQIAFLFTGQGSQYVGMGRQLYETQPTFRQVLDRCDNILRAYLATPLLAVLYPDNESASSIVDETAYTQPALFAVEYALAKLWQSWGIEPDVVMGHSVGEYVAACIAGVFSLEDGLKLIAERSRLMQALPQNGEMVSIMASEEKVQSILQSVEDVSIAAFNGPKSIVISGQSEAINTVCATFKADGIKTKKLVVSHAFHSPLMAPMLGEFEQVARQVSFSAPQIKLISNLTGEVATEEVTTPTYWCHHILEPVRFVTSINTLAKLNVEVLLEVG
;
A
#
# COMPACT_ATOMS: atom_id res chain seq x y z
N MET A 1 -6.83 22.22 1.53
CA MET A 1 -6.32 20.97 0.91
C MET A 1 -5.59 20.16 1.96
N ALA A 2 -5.75 18.84 1.98
CA ALA A 2 -4.95 17.96 2.84
C ALA A 2 -3.61 17.65 2.15
N ILE A 3 -2.53 17.67 2.93
CA ILE A 3 -1.23 17.11 2.54
C ILE A 3 -1.20 15.68 3.09
N ILE A 4 -1.23 14.68 2.20
CA ILE A 4 -1.37 13.26 2.58
C ILE A 4 -0.09 12.45 2.36
N GLY A 5 0.87 12.97 1.58
CA GLY A 5 2.16 12.32 1.34
C GLY A 5 3.29 13.32 1.18
N LEU A 6 4.49 12.90 1.57
CA LEU A 6 5.72 13.70 1.53
C LEU A 6 6.88 12.85 1.00
N SER A 7 7.77 13.44 0.20
CA SER A 7 9.12 12.90 -0.06
C SER A 7 10.09 14.06 -0.35
N CYS A 8 11.36 13.89 0.01
CA CYS A 8 12.41 14.85 -0.27
C CYS A 8 13.81 14.23 -0.39
N ARG A 9 14.68 14.97 -1.07
CA ARG A 9 16.14 14.82 -1.09
C ARG A 9 16.74 16.19 -0.80
N PHE A 10 17.30 16.38 0.38
CA PHE A 10 17.92 17.64 0.79
C PHE A 10 19.37 17.40 1.22
N PRO A 11 20.24 18.43 1.20
CA PRO A 11 21.59 18.32 1.73
C PRO A 11 21.57 17.73 3.15
N GLY A 12 22.37 16.70 3.38
CA GLY A 12 22.44 15.96 4.64
C GLY A 12 21.23 15.06 4.96
N ALA A 13 20.20 14.98 4.11
CA ALA A 13 18.98 14.21 4.34
C ALA A 13 18.47 13.49 3.09
N THR A 14 18.50 12.16 3.12
CA THR A 14 18.02 11.29 2.03
C THR A 14 16.50 11.09 2.02
N ASP A 15 15.82 11.43 3.12
CA ASP A 15 14.38 11.27 3.28
C ASP A 15 13.81 12.30 4.30
N VAL A 16 12.50 12.23 4.52
CA VAL A 16 11.74 13.16 5.36
C VAL A 16 12.09 13.01 6.84
N GLU A 17 12.30 11.78 7.30
CA GLU A 17 12.71 11.45 8.67
C GLU A 17 14.10 11.99 9.01
N ALA A 18 15.09 11.76 8.14
CA ALA A 18 16.44 12.32 8.27
C ALA A 18 16.40 13.85 8.23
N PHE A 19 15.58 14.43 7.37
CA PHE A 19 15.41 15.89 7.30
C PHE A 19 14.86 16.45 8.61
N TRP A 20 13.83 15.82 9.19
CA TRP A 20 13.32 16.23 10.49
C TRP A 20 14.37 16.11 11.59
N GLN A 21 15.14 15.03 11.61
CA GLN A 21 16.21 14.82 12.59
C GLN A 21 17.24 15.94 12.53
N ASN A 22 17.70 16.30 11.33
CA ASN A 22 18.66 17.38 11.10
C ASN A 22 18.11 18.74 11.53
N LEU A 23 16.84 19.04 11.21
CA LEU A 23 16.18 20.28 11.63
C LEU A 23 16.08 20.37 13.15
N ARG A 24 15.66 19.29 13.81
CA ARG A 24 15.50 19.22 15.26
C ARG A 24 16.80 19.44 16.00
N ASP A 25 17.88 18.84 15.49
CA ASP A 25 19.20 18.87 16.09
C ASP A 25 20.01 20.12 15.71
N GLY A 26 19.45 20.98 14.84
CA GLY A 26 20.09 22.23 14.42
C GLY A 26 21.29 22.02 13.50
N VAL A 27 21.24 21.02 12.62
CA VAL A 27 22.34 20.68 11.70
C VAL A 27 22.38 21.64 10.52
N GLU A 28 23.56 22.21 10.26
CA GLU A 28 23.91 22.89 9.01
C GLU A 28 24.49 21.87 8.02
N SER A 29 23.94 21.83 6.81
CA SER A 29 24.30 20.89 5.73
C SER A 29 24.96 21.59 4.54
N ILE A 30 25.57 22.76 4.77
CA ILE A 30 26.46 23.40 3.81
C ILE A 30 27.83 22.73 3.87
N SER A 31 28.38 22.36 2.72
CA SER A 31 29.71 21.79 2.60
C SER A 31 30.74 22.86 2.26
N PHE A 32 31.93 22.75 2.84
CA PHE A 32 33.10 23.58 2.56
C PHE A 32 34.20 22.70 1.97
N PHE A 33 34.78 23.14 0.86
CA PHE A 33 35.65 22.31 0.04
C PHE A 33 37.11 22.79 0.06
N SER A 34 38.05 21.86 0.07
CA SER A 34 39.46 22.13 -0.21
C SER A 34 39.69 22.37 -1.70
N ASP A 35 40.84 22.95 -2.08
CA ASP A 35 41.17 23.16 -3.51
C ASP A 35 41.21 21.86 -4.31
N GLU A 36 41.60 20.75 -3.69
CA GLU A 36 41.64 19.43 -4.29
C GLU A 36 40.24 18.86 -4.56
N GLU A 37 39.27 19.21 -3.73
CA GLU A 37 37.88 18.75 -3.85
C GLU A 37 37.06 19.54 -4.88
N MET A 38 37.52 20.73 -5.26
CA MET A 38 36.84 21.62 -6.20
C MET A 38 36.83 21.05 -7.62
N GLU A 39 35.63 20.92 -8.18
CA GLU A 39 35.36 20.42 -9.54
C GLU A 39 35.17 21.58 -10.53
N VAL A 40 36.03 22.60 -10.46
CA VAL A 40 35.96 23.76 -11.35
C VAL A 40 36.69 23.51 -12.69
N PRO A 41 36.10 23.85 -13.85
CA PRO A 41 36.78 23.68 -15.14
C PRO A 41 38.04 24.53 -15.28
N ASP A 42 38.02 25.76 -14.77
CA ASP A 42 39.16 26.68 -14.74
C ASP A 42 39.62 26.85 -13.29
N ARG A 43 40.77 26.26 -12.94
CA ARG A 43 41.32 26.33 -11.58
C ARG A 43 41.87 27.71 -11.23
N THR A 44 42.06 28.62 -12.18
CA THR A 44 42.52 29.98 -11.87
C THR A 44 41.55 30.73 -10.95
N VAL A 45 40.25 30.38 -11.00
CA VAL A 45 39.23 30.98 -10.13
C VAL A 45 39.50 30.76 -8.65
N LEU A 46 40.18 29.66 -8.29
CA LEU A 46 40.52 29.32 -6.91
C LEU A 46 41.56 30.29 -6.32
N THR A 47 42.28 31.02 -7.17
CA THR A 47 43.26 32.03 -6.74
C THR A 47 42.61 33.38 -6.43
N TYR A 48 41.34 33.58 -6.80
CA TYR A 48 40.64 34.82 -6.51
C TYR A 48 40.28 34.89 -5.03
N PRO A 49 40.61 35.99 -4.32
CA PRO A 49 40.39 36.10 -2.87
C PRO A 49 38.91 36.14 -2.48
N ASN A 50 38.03 36.46 -3.43
CA ASN A 50 36.57 36.48 -3.26
C ASN A 50 35.89 35.19 -3.77
N TYR A 51 36.63 34.13 -4.07
CA TYR A 51 36.04 32.84 -4.44
C TYR A 51 35.71 32.02 -3.18
N VAL A 52 34.42 31.78 -2.97
CA VAL A 52 33.90 31.06 -1.82
C VAL A 52 33.71 29.59 -2.18
N LYS A 53 34.42 28.69 -1.50
CA LYS A 53 34.43 27.24 -1.76
C LYS A 53 33.38 26.51 -0.92
N ALA A 54 32.12 26.94 -1.04
CA ALA A 54 31.01 26.39 -0.28
C ALA A 54 29.79 26.10 -1.16
N GLY A 55 29.01 25.09 -0.79
CA GLY A 55 27.78 24.73 -1.48
C GLY A 55 26.95 23.69 -0.73
N ALA A 56 25.64 23.68 -0.96
CA ALA A 56 24.77 22.63 -0.42
C ALA A 56 24.60 21.52 -1.46
N VAL A 57 25.12 20.33 -1.17
CA VAL A 57 25.23 19.23 -2.14
C VAL A 57 24.39 18.03 -1.70
N LEU A 58 23.88 17.28 -2.67
CA LEU A 58 23.25 15.99 -2.44
C LEU A 58 24.28 14.87 -2.59
N SER A 59 24.15 13.81 -1.80
CA SER A 59 24.84 12.55 -2.07
C SER A 59 24.18 11.82 -3.24
N ASP A 60 24.93 10.92 -3.89
CA ASP A 60 24.39 9.87 -4.75
C ASP A 60 23.54 10.33 -5.95
N ILE A 61 23.77 11.56 -6.47
CA ILE A 61 23.02 12.10 -7.62
C ILE A 61 23.24 11.32 -8.93
N ASP A 62 24.27 10.47 -8.97
CA ASP A 62 24.59 9.57 -10.07
C ASP A 62 23.87 8.23 -9.97
N LEU A 63 23.36 7.85 -8.78
CA LEU A 63 22.62 6.61 -8.56
C LEU A 63 21.14 6.76 -8.99
N PHE A 64 20.59 5.71 -9.60
CA PHE A 64 19.18 5.64 -10.01
C PHE A 64 18.79 4.19 -10.34
N ASP A 65 17.67 3.68 -9.81
CA ASP A 65 17.16 2.36 -10.21
C ASP A 65 16.42 2.44 -11.55
N ALA A 66 17.18 2.46 -12.64
CA ALA A 66 16.66 2.53 -14.00
C ALA A 66 15.67 1.39 -14.31
N SER A 67 15.98 0.17 -13.86
CA SER A 67 15.17 -1.03 -14.12
C SER A 67 13.80 -0.95 -13.45
N PHE A 68 13.73 -0.35 -12.26
CA PHE A 68 12.50 -0.11 -11.54
C PHE A 68 11.53 0.77 -12.35
N PHE A 69 12.04 1.81 -13.01
CA PHE A 69 11.24 2.70 -13.87
C PHE A 69 11.18 2.27 -15.34
N ASN A 70 11.65 1.05 -15.65
CA ASN A 70 11.72 0.50 -17.01
C ASN A 70 12.49 1.43 -17.97
N TYR A 71 13.64 1.94 -17.52
CA TYR A 71 14.63 2.61 -18.36
C TYR A 71 15.79 1.65 -18.63
N THR A 72 16.33 1.73 -19.84
CA THR A 72 17.60 1.09 -20.16
C THR A 72 18.76 1.85 -19.48
N PRO A 73 19.91 1.18 -19.21
CA PRO A 73 21.08 1.87 -18.66
C PRO A 73 21.49 3.09 -19.50
N ARG A 74 21.38 2.99 -20.83
CA ARG A 74 21.73 4.08 -21.74
C ARG A 74 20.78 5.27 -21.64
N GLU A 75 19.49 5.04 -21.44
CA GLU A 75 18.53 6.12 -21.21
C GLU A 75 18.81 6.83 -19.88
N ALA A 76 19.08 6.06 -18.82
CA ALA A 76 19.38 6.61 -17.50
C ALA A 76 20.66 7.46 -17.51
N GLU A 77 21.70 7.02 -18.23
CA GLU A 77 22.96 7.77 -18.40
C GLU A 77 22.73 9.12 -19.08
N LEU A 78 21.77 9.24 -20.00
CA LEU A 78 21.47 10.50 -20.70
C LEU A 78 20.50 11.41 -19.94
N MET A 79 19.89 10.93 -18.86
CA MET A 79 18.88 11.67 -18.10
C MET A 79 19.50 12.62 -17.11
N ASP A 80 18.96 13.82 -17.02
CA ASP A 80 19.30 14.77 -15.96
C ASP A 80 19.03 14.13 -14.58
N PRO A 81 19.98 14.18 -13.61
CA PRO A 81 19.73 13.80 -12.22
C PRO A 81 18.46 14.40 -11.61
N GLN A 82 18.08 15.62 -12.02
CA GLN A 82 16.81 16.24 -11.62
C GLN A 82 15.61 15.37 -12.00
N HIS A 83 15.60 14.78 -13.19
CA HIS A 83 14.51 13.90 -13.61
C HIS A 83 14.54 12.59 -12.83
N ARG A 84 15.73 12.01 -12.65
CA ARG A 84 15.93 10.73 -11.94
C ARG A 84 15.44 10.80 -10.49
N LEU A 85 15.93 11.77 -9.72
CA LEU A 85 15.56 11.91 -8.31
C LEU A 85 14.11 12.34 -8.11
N PHE A 86 13.56 13.16 -9.02
CA PHE A 86 12.14 13.51 -8.94
C PHE A 86 11.22 12.31 -9.21
N PHE A 87 11.62 11.35 -10.05
CA PHE A 87 10.87 10.08 -10.20
C PHE A 87 10.82 9.28 -8.90
N GLU A 88 11.96 9.14 -8.23
CA GLU A 88 12.03 8.45 -6.94
C GLU A 88 11.17 9.16 -5.90
N CYS A 89 11.29 10.50 -5.80
CA CYS A 89 10.46 11.28 -4.89
C CYS A 89 8.96 11.15 -5.20
N ALA A 90 8.57 11.10 -6.47
CA ALA A 90 7.17 10.98 -6.87
C ALA A 90 6.60 9.61 -6.49
N TRP A 91 7.39 8.54 -6.68
CA TRP A 91 7.05 7.20 -6.24
C TRP A 91 6.90 7.13 -4.72
N GLU A 92 7.90 7.62 -3.99
CA GLU A 92 7.92 7.60 -2.53
C GLU A 92 6.81 8.44 -1.91
N ALA A 93 6.50 9.60 -2.48
CA ALA A 93 5.42 10.45 -1.98
C ALA A 93 4.05 9.75 -2.08
N LEU A 94 3.81 8.98 -3.15
CA LEU A 94 2.59 8.16 -3.30
C LEU A 94 2.58 6.98 -2.32
N GLU A 95 3.71 6.29 -2.12
CA GLU A 95 3.79 5.24 -1.09
C GLU A 95 3.63 5.81 0.33
N ASN A 96 4.17 7.00 0.61
CA ASN A 96 3.98 7.72 1.87
C ASN A 96 2.51 8.08 2.10
N ALA A 97 1.78 8.43 1.02
CA ALA A 97 0.34 8.66 1.05
C ALA A 97 -0.49 7.37 1.16
N GLY A 98 0.11 6.18 1.04
CA GLY A 98 -0.60 4.91 1.07
C GLY A 98 -1.30 4.54 -0.25
N TYR A 99 -0.90 5.12 -1.37
CA TYR A 99 -1.54 4.90 -2.67
C TYR A 99 -0.67 4.13 -3.65
N ASN A 100 -1.30 3.18 -4.35
CA ASN A 100 -0.77 2.56 -5.56
C ASN A 100 -1.42 3.18 -6.80
N SER A 101 -0.67 4.00 -7.53
CA SER A 101 -1.18 4.72 -8.71
C SER A 101 -1.71 3.80 -9.81
N SER A 102 -1.29 2.52 -9.89
CA SER A 102 -1.76 1.63 -10.96
C SER A 102 -3.17 1.09 -10.77
N ILE A 103 -3.72 1.19 -9.56
CA ILE A 103 -5.09 0.73 -9.25
C ILE A 103 -6.01 1.87 -8.80
N TYR A 104 -5.46 3.07 -8.59
CA TYR A 104 -6.25 4.25 -8.31
C TYR A 104 -7.10 4.60 -9.53
N LYS A 105 -8.41 4.78 -9.30
CA LYS A 105 -9.39 5.02 -10.38
C LYS A 105 -9.53 6.50 -10.76
N GLY A 106 -9.14 7.41 -9.88
CA GLY A 106 -9.24 8.85 -10.10
C GLY A 106 -8.07 9.42 -10.90
N LEU A 107 -8.15 10.72 -11.17
CA LEU A 107 -7.14 11.49 -11.88
C LEU A 107 -6.07 12.00 -10.90
N ILE A 108 -4.82 11.65 -11.16
CA ILE A 108 -3.66 12.19 -10.44
C ILE A 108 -2.95 13.21 -11.32
N GLY A 109 -2.93 14.47 -10.91
CA GLY A 109 -2.19 15.55 -11.58
C GLY A 109 -0.73 15.69 -11.10
N VAL A 110 0.13 16.30 -11.91
CA VAL A 110 1.54 16.56 -11.61
C VAL A 110 1.88 18.01 -11.90
N TYR A 111 2.28 18.75 -10.86
CA TYR A 111 2.67 20.15 -10.90
C TYR A 111 4.11 20.27 -10.40
N ALA A 112 5.04 20.49 -11.32
CA ALA A 112 6.46 20.41 -10.99
C ALA A 112 7.26 21.50 -11.70
N GLY A 113 8.41 21.83 -11.14
CA GLY A 113 9.40 22.67 -11.82
C GLY A 113 10.82 22.17 -11.56
N ALA A 114 11.67 22.37 -12.56
CA ALA A 114 13.10 22.07 -12.47
C ALA A 114 13.94 23.18 -13.07
N GLY A 115 15.16 23.30 -12.54
CA GLY A 115 16.16 24.24 -13.04
C GLY A 115 16.69 23.85 -14.42
N MET A 116 17.45 24.75 -15.02
CA MET A 116 18.15 24.47 -16.27
C MET A 116 19.08 23.25 -16.10
N SER A 117 19.08 22.36 -17.09
CA SER A 117 19.95 21.18 -17.04
C SER A 117 21.42 21.54 -17.24
N THR A 118 22.14 21.72 -16.14
CA THR A 118 23.60 21.85 -16.19
C THR A 118 24.26 20.52 -16.57
N TYR A 119 23.59 19.39 -16.31
CA TYR A 119 24.05 18.06 -16.74
C TYR A 119 24.13 17.96 -18.27
N LEU A 120 23.13 18.45 -18.99
CA LEU A 120 23.14 18.52 -20.45
C LEU A 120 24.37 19.29 -20.95
N ILE A 121 24.69 20.43 -20.33
CA ILE A 121 25.80 21.30 -20.72
C ILE A 121 27.15 20.65 -20.37
N ASN A 122 27.32 20.22 -19.13
CA ASN A 122 28.61 19.87 -18.54
C ASN A 122 28.98 18.40 -18.67
N ASN A 123 28.04 17.51 -18.95
CA ASN A 123 28.29 16.07 -19.06
C ASN A 123 27.90 15.52 -20.44
N VAL A 124 26.74 15.91 -20.98
CA VAL A 124 26.25 15.34 -22.25
C VAL A 124 26.86 16.03 -23.47
N HIS A 125 26.84 17.37 -23.51
CA HIS A 125 27.41 18.13 -24.62
C HIS A 125 28.95 18.13 -24.61
N SER A 126 29.56 18.19 -23.44
CA SER A 126 31.02 18.30 -23.27
C SER A 126 31.80 17.00 -23.55
N HIS A 127 31.22 15.81 -23.27
CA HIS A 127 31.93 14.52 -23.38
C HIS A 127 31.58 13.70 -24.62
N SER A 128 30.70 14.20 -25.49
CA SER A 128 30.20 13.38 -26.58
C SER A 128 30.95 13.61 -27.89
N LYS A 129 30.97 12.56 -28.71
CA LYS A 129 31.19 12.59 -30.16
C LYS A 129 30.23 13.55 -30.91
N PHE A 130 29.42 14.35 -30.20
CA PHE A 130 28.54 15.42 -30.68
C PHE A 130 29.12 16.83 -30.48
N SER A 131 30.44 16.96 -30.26
CA SER A 131 31.17 18.22 -30.10
C SER A 131 31.06 19.20 -31.28
N SER A 132 30.50 18.76 -32.42
CA SER A 132 30.02 19.67 -33.46
C SER A 132 28.49 19.73 -33.45
N ALA A 133 27.94 20.95 -33.52
CA ALA A 133 26.49 21.18 -33.65
C ALA A 133 25.87 20.37 -34.81
N ARG A 134 26.68 20.05 -35.83
CA ARG A 134 26.32 19.21 -36.97
C ARG A 134 26.12 17.74 -36.60
N THR A 135 27.04 17.14 -35.83
CA THR A 135 26.92 15.73 -35.41
C THR A 135 25.78 15.53 -34.41
N PHE A 136 25.52 16.53 -33.55
CA PHE A 136 24.35 16.53 -32.66
C PHE A 136 23.07 16.46 -33.50
N LEU A 137 22.85 17.43 -34.40
CA LEU A 137 21.65 17.53 -35.25
C LEU A 137 21.46 16.34 -36.23
N GLU A 138 22.54 15.71 -36.68
CA GLU A 138 22.50 14.55 -37.61
C GLU A 138 22.23 13.21 -36.89
N SER A 139 22.21 13.17 -35.55
CA SER A 139 21.99 11.93 -34.79
C SER A 139 20.51 11.65 -34.52
N SER A 140 20.09 10.40 -34.65
CA SER A 140 18.75 9.91 -34.29
C SER A 140 18.39 10.05 -32.80
N ASN A 141 19.31 10.56 -31.97
CA ASN A 141 19.20 10.63 -30.51
C ASN A 141 18.91 12.05 -29.97
N VAL A 142 18.84 13.10 -30.79
CA VAL A 142 18.62 14.49 -30.35
C VAL A 142 17.33 14.63 -29.54
N LEU A 143 16.24 14.03 -30.02
CA LEU A 143 14.95 14.10 -29.33
C LEU A 143 15.01 13.37 -27.98
N GLN A 144 15.68 12.22 -27.91
CA GLN A 144 15.84 11.47 -26.66
C GLN A 144 16.61 12.29 -25.62
N VAL A 145 17.73 12.91 -26.02
CA VAL A 145 18.53 13.78 -25.15
C VAL A 145 17.71 15.00 -24.70
N ARG A 146 16.96 15.63 -25.61
CA ARG A 146 16.08 16.76 -25.29
C ARG A 146 14.99 16.37 -24.27
N PHE A 147 14.33 15.23 -24.45
CA PHE A 147 13.31 14.76 -23.50
C PHE A 147 13.88 14.36 -22.15
N ALA A 148 15.13 13.91 -22.13
CA ALA A 148 15.81 13.44 -20.92
C ALA A 148 16.36 14.59 -20.04
N ASN A 149 16.47 15.80 -20.60
CA ASN A 149 17.10 16.96 -19.94
C ASN A 149 16.29 18.26 -19.99
N GLY A 150 15.18 18.31 -20.74
CA GLY A 150 14.34 19.51 -20.82
C GLY A 150 13.35 19.56 -19.65
N SER A 151 13.30 20.70 -18.95
CA SER A 151 12.39 20.93 -17.81
C SER A 151 10.91 20.74 -18.18
N ASP A 152 10.52 21.06 -19.41
CA ASP A 152 9.16 20.84 -19.94
C ASP A 152 8.69 19.37 -19.85
N PHE A 153 9.62 18.42 -19.84
CA PHE A 153 9.32 17.00 -19.90
C PHE A 153 9.34 16.31 -18.54
N LEU A 154 9.73 17.00 -17.47
CA LEU A 154 9.78 16.43 -16.12
C LEU A 154 8.40 15.90 -15.67
N PRO A 155 7.34 16.73 -15.56
CA PRO A 155 6.03 16.27 -15.06
C PRO A 155 5.36 15.25 -15.99
N THR A 156 5.48 15.44 -17.30
CA THR A 156 4.85 14.55 -18.30
C THR A 156 5.50 13.17 -18.33
N ARG A 157 6.81 13.08 -18.10
CA ARG A 157 7.51 11.80 -17.94
C ARG A 157 7.12 11.06 -16.66
N VAL A 158 6.97 11.77 -15.54
CA VAL A 158 6.42 11.20 -14.30
C VAL A 158 5.04 10.62 -14.55
N SER A 159 4.18 11.40 -15.21
CA SER A 159 2.82 10.98 -15.54
C SER A 159 2.82 9.73 -16.41
N TYR A 160 3.66 9.69 -17.45
CA TYR A 160 3.81 8.54 -18.32
C TYR A 160 4.29 7.27 -17.59
N LYS A 161 5.33 7.36 -16.76
CA LYS A 161 5.92 6.18 -16.10
C LYS A 161 5.08 5.66 -14.94
N LEU A 162 4.37 6.55 -14.24
CA LEU A 162 3.53 6.19 -13.10
C LEU A 162 2.06 5.97 -13.48
N ASN A 163 1.72 6.10 -14.76
CA ASN A 163 0.36 5.99 -15.31
C ASN A 163 -0.63 6.98 -14.66
N LEU A 164 -0.22 8.25 -14.58
CA LEU A 164 -1.03 9.33 -14.03
C LEU A 164 -1.72 10.08 -15.19
N THR A 165 -3.02 10.27 -15.07
CA THR A 165 -3.88 10.74 -16.17
C THR A 165 -4.50 12.11 -15.94
N GLY A 166 -4.16 12.79 -14.83
CA GLY A 166 -4.55 14.18 -14.59
C GLY A 166 -3.67 15.20 -15.32
N PRO A 167 -3.86 16.52 -15.07
CA PRO A 167 -3.04 17.57 -15.65
C PRO A 167 -1.56 17.39 -15.32
N SER A 168 -0.68 17.70 -16.28
CA SER A 168 0.77 17.51 -16.13
C SER A 168 1.50 18.77 -16.60
N ILE A 169 1.93 19.60 -15.66
CA ILE A 169 2.30 21.00 -15.92
C ILE A 169 3.69 21.31 -15.37
N ASN A 170 4.55 21.83 -16.24
CA ASN A 170 5.85 22.40 -15.88
C ASN A 170 5.67 23.87 -15.46
N ILE A 171 6.30 24.26 -14.36
CA ILE A 171 6.16 25.59 -13.75
C ILE A 171 7.57 26.16 -13.53
N GLN A 172 7.77 27.43 -13.89
CA GLN A 172 9.04 28.10 -13.62
C GLN A 172 8.82 29.57 -13.25
N THR A 173 9.14 29.91 -12.00
CA THR A 173 9.05 31.24 -11.39
C THR A 173 10.25 31.53 -10.49
N ALA A 174 11.43 31.00 -10.84
CA ALA A 174 12.65 31.07 -10.05
C ALA A 174 12.47 30.50 -8.63
N CYS A 175 12.81 31.24 -7.59
CA CYS A 175 12.81 30.75 -6.21
C CYS A 175 11.40 30.38 -5.68
N SER A 176 10.33 30.92 -6.27
CA SER A 176 8.94 30.60 -5.90
C SER A 176 8.38 29.37 -6.61
N THR A 177 9.11 28.75 -7.55
CA THR A 177 8.62 27.69 -8.45
C THR A 177 7.81 26.60 -7.76
N SER A 178 8.37 25.94 -6.76
CA SER A 178 7.68 24.84 -6.09
C SER A 178 6.46 25.27 -5.26
N LEU A 179 6.45 26.48 -4.70
CA LEU A 179 5.30 26.97 -3.93
C LEU A 179 4.16 27.43 -4.86
N VAL A 180 4.50 27.98 -6.03
CA VAL A 180 3.54 28.23 -7.12
C VAL A 180 2.97 26.90 -7.64
N ALA A 181 3.77 25.84 -7.73
CA ALA A 181 3.30 24.51 -8.08
C ALA A 181 2.26 23.96 -7.09
N VAL A 182 2.51 24.13 -5.79
CA VAL A 182 1.53 23.80 -4.74
C VAL A 182 0.26 24.64 -4.88
N HIS A 183 0.36 25.93 -5.15
CA HIS A 183 -0.80 26.80 -5.37
C HIS A 183 -1.65 26.32 -6.55
N LEU A 184 -1.06 26.06 -7.72
CA LEU A 184 -1.78 25.61 -8.91
C LEU A 184 -2.39 24.21 -8.73
N ALA A 185 -1.68 23.30 -8.06
CA ALA A 185 -2.24 21.99 -7.68
C ALA A 185 -3.47 22.14 -6.77
N CYS A 186 -3.44 23.06 -5.81
CA CYS A 186 -4.61 23.36 -4.98
C CYS A 186 -5.78 23.91 -5.81
N GLN A 187 -5.51 24.79 -6.78
CA GLN A 187 -6.56 25.32 -7.66
C GLN A 187 -7.21 24.20 -8.49
N SER A 188 -6.40 23.32 -9.09
CA SER A 188 -6.88 22.20 -9.91
C SER A 188 -7.76 21.21 -9.13
N LEU A 189 -7.38 20.92 -7.88
CA LEU A 189 -8.20 20.10 -6.97
C LEU A 189 -9.54 20.78 -6.62
N LEU A 190 -9.51 22.10 -6.38
CA LEU A 190 -10.71 22.88 -6.06
C LEU A 190 -11.66 23.00 -7.25
N THR A 191 -11.16 23.01 -8.48
CA THR A 191 -11.97 23.05 -9.71
C THR A 191 -12.37 21.67 -10.23
N GLY A 192 -11.88 20.59 -9.61
CA GLY A 192 -12.20 19.22 -9.99
C GLY A 192 -11.51 18.73 -11.27
N GLU A 193 -10.39 19.35 -11.66
CA GLU A 193 -9.57 18.90 -12.79
C GLU A 193 -8.75 17.64 -12.47
N CYS A 194 -8.50 17.38 -11.17
CA CYS A 194 -7.96 16.13 -10.67
C CYS A 194 -8.48 15.82 -9.27
N ASP A 195 -8.36 14.56 -8.85
CA ASP A 195 -8.80 14.08 -7.53
C ASP A 195 -7.65 14.09 -6.52
N MET A 196 -6.42 13.96 -7.02
CA MET A 196 -5.18 13.98 -6.27
C MET A 196 -4.11 14.73 -7.10
N ALA A 197 -3.16 15.39 -6.45
CA ALA A 197 -2.09 16.09 -7.15
C ALA A 197 -0.73 15.88 -6.47
N LEU A 198 0.29 15.61 -7.29
CA LEU A 198 1.70 15.73 -6.91
C LEU A 198 2.14 17.17 -7.16
N ALA A 199 2.73 17.83 -6.16
CA ALA A 199 3.21 19.19 -6.29
C ALA A 199 4.61 19.34 -5.68
N GLY A 200 5.54 19.96 -6.40
CA GLY A 200 6.91 20.11 -5.90
C GLY A 200 7.87 20.79 -6.85
N GLY A 201 9.16 20.66 -6.56
CA GLY A 201 10.23 21.16 -7.42
C GLY A 201 11.58 20.55 -7.05
N ILE A 202 12.50 20.61 -7.99
CA ILE A 202 13.85 20.09 -7.84
C ILE A 202 14.87 21.03 -8.50
N SER A 203 16.04 21.16 -7.91
CA SER A 203 17.16 21.89 -8.46
C SER A 203 18.42 21.09 -8.20
N ILE A 204 19.16 20.71 -9.24
CA ILE A 204 20.45 20.01 -9.08
C ILE A 204 21.43 20.61 -10.08
N THR A 205 22.57 21.06 -9.57
CA THR A 205 23.68 21.56 -10.39
C THR A 205 24.76 20.49 -10.48
N VAL A 206 25.34 20.31 -11.66
CA VAL A 206 26.46 19.38 -11.92
C VAL A 206 27.53 20.14 -12.71
N PRO A 207 28.81 20.11 -12.29
CA PRO A 207 29.33 19.51 -11.05
C PRO A 207 28.78 20.19 -9.78
N GLN A 208 28.63 19.42 -8.69
CA GLN A 208 28.08 19.93 -7.42
C GLN A 208 29.13 20.64 -6.56
N LYS A 209 30.39 20.19 -6.62
CA LYS A 209 31.51 20.72 -5.83
C LYS A 209 32.11 21.95 -6.50
N VAL A 210 31.25 22.91 -6.79
CA VAL A 210 31.62 24.23 -7.31
C VAL A 210 31.24 25.29 -6.29
N GLY A 211 32.16 26.22 -6.09
CA GLY A 211 31.94 27.42 -5.30
C GLY A 211 31.44 28.55 -6.19
N TYR A 212 31.47 29.76 -5.67
CA TYR A 212 30.99 30.95 -6.37
C TYR A 212 31.88 32.16 -6.08
N LEU A 213 31.85 33.12 -6.99
CA LEU A 213 32.51 34.40 -6.77
C LEU A 213 31.59 35.32 -5.99
N TYR A 214 32.03 35.71 -4.79
CA TYR A 214 31.40 36.75 -4.02
C TYR A 214 31.57 38.10 -4.73
N GLN A 215 30.49 38.86 -4.79
CA GLN A 215 30.48 40.24 -5.25
C GLN A 215 29.70 41.04 -4.23
N GLU A 216 30.26 42.18 -3.82
CA GLU A 216 29.57 43.11 -2.93
C GLU A 216 28.21 43.53 -3.54
N ASP A 217 27.21 43.67 -2.68
CA ASP A 217 25.81 43.98 -3.03
C ASP A 217 25.06 42.93 -3.87
N MET A 218 25.66 41.75 -4.12
CA MET A 218 24.98 40.61 -4.73
C MET A 218 24.43 39.65 -3.67
N ILE A 219 23.72 38.61 -4.12
CA ILE A 219 22.90 37.75 -3.25
C ILE A 219 23.68 36.61 -2.57
N CYS A 220 24.92 36.34 -2.96
CA CYS A 220 25.71 35.23 -2.43
C CYS A 220 26.52 35.64 -1.19
N SER A 221 26.58 34.76 -0.21
CA SER A 221 27.29 34.99 1.06
C SER A 221 28.82 35.02 0.88
N PRO A 222 29.57 35.95 1.50
CA PRO A 222 31.02 36.00 1.38
C PRO A 222 31.76 34.86 2.08
N ASP A 223 31.09 34.14 2.98
CA ASP A 223 31.72 33.13 3.84
C ASP A 223 31.02 31.77 3.83
N GLY A 224 30.05 31.56 2.94
CA GLY A 224 29.41 30.27 2.79
C GLY A 224 28.37 29.95 3.88
N HIS A 225 27.85 30.94 4.59
CA HIS A 225 26.73 30.75 5.53
C HIS A 225 25.53 31.62 5.19
N CYS A 226 24.32 31.10 5.40
CA CYS A 226 23.07 31.87 5.31
C CYS A 226 22.61 32.27 6.71
N ARG A 227 22.60 33.56 7.02
CA ARG A 227 22.28 34.10 8.36
C ARG A 227 20.99 34.91 8.34
N ALA A 228 19.86 34.23 8.09
CA ALA A 228 18.56 34.89 8.00
C ALA A 228 18.27 35.72 9.26
N PHE A 229 17.98 37.01 9.06
CA PHE A 229 17.60 38.02 10.06
C PHE A 229 18.69 38.46 11.06
N ASP A 230 19.90 37.91 10.97
CA ASP A 230 21.02 38.27 11.84
C ASP A 230 21.69 39.59 11.40
N ALA A 231 22.33 40.30 12.32
CA ALA A 231 23.13 41.49 12.02
C ALA A 231 24.27 41.22 11.03
N GLY A 232 24.78 39.99 10.97
CA GLY A 232 25.78 39.51 10.01
C GLY A 232 25.22 38.93 8.71
N ALA A 233 23.94 39.19 8.38
CA ALA A 233 23.31 38.76 7.13
C ALA A 233 23.98 39.40 5.89
N GLN A 234 24.67 38.60 5.07
CA GLN A 234 25.44 39.07 3.91
C GLN A 234 25.17 38.28 2.61
N GLY A 235 24.17 37.40 2.61
CA GLY A 235 23.77 36.63 1.44
C GLY A 235 23.39 35.18 1.75
N THR A 236 23.14 34.42 0.69
CA THR A 236 22.77 33.01 0.74
C THR A 236 23.83 32.11 0.11
N VAL A 237 23.69 30.80 0.33
CA VAL A 237 24.43 29.75 -0.38
C VAL A 237 23.47 28.98 -1.27
N PHE A 238 23.74 28.87 -2.56
CA PHE A 238 22.92 28.05 -3.45
C PHE A 238 23.26 26.56 -3.33
N GLY A 239 22.30 25.70 -3.64
CA GLY A 239 22.51 24.27 -3.53
C GLY A 239 21.50 23.41 -4.28
N SER A 240 21.74 22.11 -4.23
CA SER A 240 20.93 21.08 -4.84
C SER A 240 19.93 20.49 -3.84
N GLY A 241 18.70 20.23 -4.29
CA GLY A 241 17.66 19.60 -3.48
C GLY A 241 16.33 19.51 -4.21
N GLY A 242 15.42 18.69 -3.69
CA GLY A 242 14.09 18.52 -4.26
C GLY A 242 13.10 17.91 -3.27
N GLY A 243 11.82 18.15 -3.53
CA GLY A 243 10.75 17.60 -2.70
C GLY A 243 9.40 17.62 -3.41
N ILE A 244 8.51 16.75 -2.95
CA ILE A 244 7.15 16.59 -3.46
C ILE A 244 6.18 16.40 -2.29
N VAL A 245 5.01 17.02 -2.41
CA VAL A 245 3.85 16.73 -1.57
C VAL A 245 2.72 16.12 -2.41
N VAL A 246 1.93 15.25 -1.78
CA VAL A 246 0.68 14.72 -2.34
C VAL A 246 -0.49 15.47 -1.71
N LEU A 247 -1.35 16.02 -2.56
CA LEU A 247 -2.47 16.87 -2.18
C LEU A 247 -3.80 16.24 -2.56
N LYS A 248 -4.80 16.47 -1.71
CA LYS A 248 -6.18 16.02 -1.92
C LYS A 248 -7.17 17.01 -1.29
N LEU A 249 -8.42 16.98 -1.74
CA LEU A 249 -9.51 17.67 -1.01
C LEU A 249 -9.58 17.12 0.42
N LEU A 250 -9.69 18.01 1.42
CA LEU A 250 -9.69 17.60 2.83
C LEU A 250 -10.87 16.66 3.15
N SER A 251 -12.05 16.94 2.58
CA SER A 251 -13.23 16.09 2.74
C SER A 251 -12.99 14.68 2.22
N GLN A 252 -12.41 14.56 1.02
CA GLN A 252 -12.11 13.25 0.42
C GLN A 252 -10.99 12.53 1.17
N ALA A 253 -9.99 13.26 1.68
CA ALA A 253 -8.94 12.66 2.50
C ALA A 253 -9.49 12.06 3.80
N ILE A 254 -10.45 12.73 4.43
CA ILE A 254 -11.13 12.21 5.63
C ILE A 254 -12.01 11.01 5.28
N GLU A 255 -12.78 11.08 4.19
CA GLU A 255 -13.65 9.99 3.73
C GLU A 255 -12.86 8.72 3.42
N ASP A 256 -11.72 8.86 2.74
CA ASP A 256 -10.89 7.73 2.34
C ASP A 256 -9.99 7.22 3.49
N GLY A 257 -10.00 7.90 4.64
CA GLY A 257 -9.21 7.53 5.82
C GLY A 257 -7.71 7.79 5.65
N ASP A 258 -7.34 8.80 4.86
CA ASP A 258 -5.94 9.14 4.59
C ASP A 258 -5.22 9.66 5.84
N ASN A 259 -3.92 9.39 5.92
CA ASN A 259 -3.05 10.03 6.88
C ASN A 259 -2.78 11.49 6.46
N ILE A 260 -3.41 12.44 7.14
CA ILE A 260 -3.24 13.87 6.86
C ILE A 260 -2.07 14.40 7.70
N HIS A 261 -1.00 14.87 7.05
CA HIS A 261 0.16 15.46 7.75
C HIS A 261 -0.10 16.92 8.16
N ALA A 262 -0.78 17.69 7.31
CA ALA A 262 -1.21 19.06 7.58
C ALA A 262 -2.31 19.49 6.58
N VAL A 263 -2.90 20.67 6.82
CA VAL A 263 -3.94 21.24 5.95
C VAL A 263 -3.50 22.60 5.42
N ILE A 264 -3.50 22.78 4.10
CA ILE A 264 -3.42 24.09 3.45
C ILE A 264 -4.79 24.77 3.55
N LYS A 265 -4.86 25.87 4.29
CA LYS A 265 -6.09 26.67 4.50
C LYS A 265 -6.31 27.68 3.39
N GLY A 266 -5.23 28.30 2.91
CA GLY A 266 -5.26 29.28 1.83
C GLY A 266 -3.89 29.42 1.19
N SER A 267 -3.87 29.87 -0.07
CA SER A 267 -2.65 30.22 -0.77
C SER A 267 -2.90 31.31 -1.81
N ALA A 268 -1.89 32.15 -2.02
CA ALA A 268 -1.94 33.24 -2.99
C ALA A 268 -0.60 33.37 -3.72
N ILE A 269 -0.68 33.91 -4.93
CA ILE A 269 0.46 34.31 -5.74
C ILE A 269 0.20 35.70 -6.34
N ASN A 270 1.25 36.51 -6.53
CA ASN A 270 1.19 37.78 -7.25
C ASN A 270 2.53 38.12 -7.93
N ASN A 271 2.69 39.36 -8.42
CA ASN A 271 3.95 39.86 -8.93
C ASN A 271 4.23 41.29 -8.44
N ASP A 272 5.49 41.60 -8.12
CA ASP A 272 5.93 42.92 -7.64
C ASP A 272 5.73 44.06 -8.64
N GLY A 273 5.65 43.75 -9.95
CA GLY A 273 5.57 44.77 -10.99
C GLY A 273 6.80 45.69 -11.02
N ALA A 274 6.57 46.95 -11.41
CA ALA A 274 7.64 47.90 -11.74
C ALA A 274 8.02 48.88 -10.61
N LEU A 275 7.30 48.89 -9.48
CA LEU A 275 7.47 49.91 -8.42
C LEU A 275 8.67 49.66 -7.48
N LYS A 276 9.41 48.57 -7.69
CA LYS A 276 10.63 48.22 -6.97
C LYS A 276 11.86 48.89 -7.58
N VAL A 277 12.91 49.08 -6.76
CA VAL A 277 14.14 49.80 -7.13
C VAL A 277 14.95 49.16 -8.26
N GLY A 278 14.69 47.89 -8.59
CA GLY A 278 15.32 47.19 -9.70
C GLY A 278 14.63 45.85 -9.99
N TYR A 279 14.95 45.22 -11.12
CA TYR A 279 14.32 43.95 -11.54
C TYR A 279 14.44 42.83 -10.49
N THR A 280 15.62 42.72 -9.86
CA THR A 280 15.95 41.70 -8.87
C THR A 280 15.59 42.08 -7.44
N ALA A 281 15.20 43.34 -7.19
CA ALA A 281 14.83 43.79 -5.85
C ALA A 281 13.47 43.20 -5.44
N PRO A 282 13.24 42.95 -4.14
CA PRO A 282 11.90 42.60 -3.64
C PRO A 282 11.02 43.85 -3.48
N SER A 283 9.70 43.67 -3.35
CA SER A 283 8.73 44.73 -3.01
C SER A 283 8.02 44.44 -1.70
N VAL A 284 7.96 45.45 -0.84
CA VAL A 284 7.23 45.41 0.43
C VAL A 284 5.74 45.28 0.18
N GLU A 285 5.21 46.08 -0.75
CA GLU A 285 3.80 46.09 -1.12
C GLU A 285 3.37 44.77 -1.75
N GLY A 286 4.18 44.24 -2.68
CA GLY A 286 3.94 42.95 -3.34
C GLY A 286 3.88 41.81 -2.33
N GLN A 287 4.84 41.74 -1.40
CA GLN A 287 4.86 40.73 -0.35
C GLN A 287 3.70 40.90 0.65
N THR A 288 3.43 42.13 1.09
CA THR A 288 2.29 42.42 2.00
C THR A 288 0.97 41.96 1.40
N GLN A 289 0.75 42.25 0.11
CA GLN A 289 -0.48 41.90 -0.58
C GLN A 289 -0.65 40.38 -0.72
N VAL A 290 0.40 39.64 -1.10
CA VAL A 290 0.28 38.18 -1.25
C VAL A 290 0.03 37.49 0.09
N ILE A 291 0.63 37.97 1.18
CA ILE A 291 0.41 37.47 2.53
C ILE A 291 -1.04 37.75 2.97
N SER A 292 -1.50 38.99 2.80
CA SER A 292 -2.87 39.40 3.15
C SER A 292 -3.92 38.62 2.35
N GLU A 293 -3.70 38.41 1.06
CA GLU A 293 -4.59 37.63 0.19
C GLU A 293 -4.64 36.15 0.60
N ALA A 294 -3.50 35.55 0.95
CA ALA A 294 -3.46 34.16 1.41
C ALA A 294 -4.22 33.97 2.75
N LEU A 295 -4.10 34.92 3.68
CA LEU A 295 -4.87 34.96 4.93
C LEU A 295 -6.36 35.15 4.68
N ALA A 296 -6.73 36.08 3.79
CA ALA A 296 -8.12 36.31 3.40
C ALA A 296 -8.76 35.07 2.77
N ARG A 297 -8.04 34.37 1.86
CA ARG A 297 -8.49 33.10 1.27
C ARG A 297 -8.59 31.97 2.29
N ALA A 298 -7.71 31.96 3.29
CA ALA A 298 -7.82 31.03 4.41
C ALA A 298 -9.01 31.36 5.34
N ASN A 299 -9.56 32.58 5.24
CA ASN A 299 -10.52 33.16 6.15
C ASN A 299 -10.02 33.09 7.61
N LEU A 300 -8.76 33.48 7.80
CA LEU A 300 -8.07 33.45 9.08
C LEU A 300 -7.51 34.83 9.44
N ASP A 301 -7.63 35.16 10.71
CA ASP A 301 -7.00 36.32 11.32
C ASP A 301 -5.50 36.08 11.55
N ALA A 302 -4.67 37.06 11.22
CA ALA A 302 -3.22 36.98 11.35
C ALA A 302 -2.74 36.69 12.78
N SER A 303 -3.50 37.11 13.82
CA SER A 303 -3.20 36.79 15.23
C SER A 303 -3.17 35.29 15.53
N THR A 304 -3.80 34.48 14.68
CA THR A 304 -3.82 33.02 14.85
C THR A 304 -2.62 32.32 14.25
N ILE A 305 -1.80 33.03 13.47
CA ILE A 305 -0.56 32.51 12.89
C ILE A 305 0.57 32.69 13.91
N THR A 306 1.16 31.58 14.35
CA THR A 306 2.15 31.58 15.43
C THR A 306 3.55 31.19 14.96
N TYR A 307 3.69 30.83 13.68
CA TYR A 307 4.98 30.61 13.04
C TYR A 307 4.94 31.07 11.58
N VAL A 308 6.04 31.65 11.09
CA VAL A 308 6.25 31.91 9.67
C VAL A 308 7.58 31.29 9.25
N GLU A 309 7.50 30.36 8.30
CA GLU A 309 8.64 29.93 7.50
C GLU A 309 8.84 30.95 6.38
N ALA A 310 9.82 31.81 6.58
CA ALA A 310 10.09 32.92 5.69
C ALA A 310 10.85 32.47 4.42
N HIS A 311 10.86 33.34 3.41
CA HIS A 311 11.82 33.24 2.33
C HIS A 311 13.25 33.41 2.85
N GLY A 312 13.50 34.36 3.76
CA GLY A 312 14.66 34.47 4.66
C GLY A 312 15.98 34.03 4.02
N THR A 313 16.49 34.82 3.08
CA THR A 313 17.71 34.49 2.32
C THR A 313 18.99 34.91 3.02
N GLY A 314 18.91 35.63 4.14
CA GLY A 314 20.11 36.15 4.80
C GLY A 314 20.71 37.33 4.05
N THR A 315 19.95 38.00 3.19
CA THR A 315 20.43 39.16 2.43
C THR A 315 20.16 40.44 3.20
N GLY A 316 21.13 41.37 3.19
CA GLY A 316 21.02 42.62 3.95
C GLY A 316 19.81 43.50 3.57
N MET A 317 19.34 43.40 2.33
CA MET A 317 18.14 44.11 1.85
C MET A 317 16.86 43.28 1.95
N GLY A 318 16.93 41.98 1.64
CA GLY A 318 15.73 41.13 1.55
C GLY A 318 15.09 40.84 2.90
N ASP A 319 15.90 40.55 3.92
CA ASP A 319 15.40 40.17 5.24
C ASP A 319 14.61 41.32 5.92
N PRO A 320 15.06 42.60 5.90
CA PRO A 320 14.25 43.71 6.40
C PRO A 320 12.96 43.95 5.61
N ILE A 321 13.00 43.83 4.28
CA ILE A 321 11.80 43.99 3.44
C ILE A 321 10.76 42.93 3.78
N GLU A 322 11.18 41.67 3.98
CA GLU A 322 10.29 40.58 4.31
C GLU A 322 9.62 40.75 5.68
N ILE A 323 10.38 41.06 6.73
CA ILE A 323 9.80 41.28 8.06
C ILE A 323 8.89 42.51 8.07
N MET A 324 9.24 43.57 7.35
CA MET A 324 8.38 44.74 7.21
C MET A 324 7.07 44.39 6.49
N ALA A 325 7.12 43.62 5.40
CA ALA A 325 5.92 43.20 4.67
C ALA A 325 5.02 42.27 5.50
N LEU A 326 5.60 41.31 6.20
CA LEU A 326 4.90 40.45 7.16
C LEU A 326 4.24 41.29 8.27
N THR A 327 4.97 42.27 8.81
CA THR A 327 4.45 43.17 9.84
C THR A 327 3.27 43.98 9.32
N GLN A 328 3.37 44.57 8.12
CA GLN A 328 2.27 45.32 7.51
C GLN A 328 1.03 44.45 7.27
N ALA A 329 1.20 43.20 6.85
CA ALA A 329 0.09 42.28 6.67
C ALA A 329 -0.58 41.92 8.01
N PHE A 330 0.20 41.59 9.04
CA PHE A 330 -0.32 41.17 10.35
C PHE A 330 -0.96 42.32 11.13
N ARG A 331 -0.47 43.55 10.95
CA ARG A 331 -1.01 44.75 11.61
C ARG A 331 -2.42 45.14 11.16
N GLN A 332 -2.93 44.53 10.09
CA GLN A 332 -4.34 44.69 9.70
C GLN A 332 -5.29 44.07 10.73
N ASP A 333 -4.84 43.03 11.43
CA ASP A 333 -5.68 42.24 12.34
C ASP A 333 -5.28 42.39 13.81
N THR A 334 -3.97 42.56 14.12
CA THR A 334 -3.49 42.55 15.51
C THR A 334 -2.42 43.62 15.85
N PRO A 335 -2.55 44.30 17.00
CA PRO A 335 -1.52 45.20 17.53
C PRO A 335 -0.45 44.47 18.36
N GLU A 336 -0.57 43.16 18.61
CA GLU A 336 0.34 42.42 19.49
C GLU A 336 1.75 42.25 18.90
N ASN A 337 2.76 42.21 19.77
CA ASN A 337 4.18 42.08 19.40
C ASN A 337 4.74 40.75 19.88
N GLY A 338 5.78 40.25 19.21
CA GLY A 338 6.62 39.14 19.68
C GLY A 338 5.88 37.82 19.98
N PHE A 339 4.73 37.57 19.35
CA PHE A 339 3.95 36.35 19.58
C PHE A 339 4.16 35.28 18.49
N CYS A 340 4.62 35.68 17.30
CA CYS A 340 4.81 34.79 16.16
C CYS A 340 6.30 34.47 15.97
N ALA A 341 6.67 33.19 16.00
CA ALA A 341 8.02 32.79 15.65
C ALA A 341 8.27 32.99 14.14
N VAL A 342 9.50 33.34 13.75
CA VAL A 342 9.95 33.36 12.36
C VAL A 342 11.25 32.58 12.23
N GLY A 343 11.45 31.91 11.09
CA GLY A 343 12.67 31.18 10.78
C GLY A 343 12.81 30.91 9.28
N SER A 344 13.96 30.36 8.89
CA SER A 344 14.23 29.97 7.49
C SER A 344 14.99 28.64 7.45
N VAL A 345 14.53 27.70 6.64
CA VAL A 345 15.19 26.43 6.34
C VAL A 345 16.53 26.63 5.64
N LYS A 346 16.74 27.80 5.02
CA LYS A 346 17.96 28.10 4.25
C LYS A 346 19.19 28.19 5.14
N THR A 347 19.01 28.45 6.44
CA THR A 347 20.10 28.38 7.41
C THR A 347 20.63 26.95 7.61
N ASN A 348 19.82 25.93 7.29
CA ASN A 348 20.21 24.52 7.39
C ASN A 348 20.73 23.99 6.05
N VAL A 349 19.99 24.20 4.97
CA VAL A 349 20.23 23.51 3.67
C VAL A 349 20.60 24.46 2.53
N GLY A 350 20.75 25.76 2.80
CA GLY A 350 20.95 26.77 1.77
C GLY A 350 19.70 27.04 0.93
N HIS A 351 19.87 27.81 -0.13
CA HIS A 351 18.84 28.19 -1.07
C HIS A 351 18.78 27.21 -2.25
N LEU A 352 17.76 26.35 -2.23
CA LEU A 352 17.57 25.26 -3.21
C LEU A 352 16.84 25.71 -4.49
N ILE A 353 16.98 26.98 -4.86
CA ILE A 353 16.37 27.62 -6.04
C ILE A 353 14.90 27.19 -6.24
N GLU A 354 14.59 26.37 -7.25
CA GLU A 354 13.24 25.91 -7.59
C GLU A 354 12.58 25.11 -6.45
N ALA A 355 13.36 24.39 -5.64
CA ALA A 355 12.90 23.59 -4.52
C ALA A 355 12.81 24.36 -3.18
N SER A 356 13.06 25.67 -3.18
CA SER A 356 13.09 26.46 -1.92
C SER A 356 11.73 26.57 -1.24
N GLY A 357 10.66 26.65 -2.03
CA GLY A 357 9.30 26.70 -1.51
C GLY A 357 8.89 25.38 -0.87
N ILE A 358 9.20 24.25 -1.52
CA ILE A 358 8.84 22.92 -1.02
C ILE A 358 9.65 22.52 0.22
N SER A 359 10.92 22.92 0.34
CA SER A 359 11.72 22.64 1.55
C SER A 359 11.16 23.37 2.78
N GLY A 360 10.77 24.64 2.62
CA GLY A 360 10.09 25.40 3.68
C GLY A 360 8.72 24.81 4.03
N LEU A 361 7.94 24.40 3.02
CA LEU A 361 6.65 23.75 3.22
C LEU A 361 6.81 22.45 4.01
N ILE A 362 7.70 21.55 3.59
CA ILE A 362 7.95 20.26 4.25
C ILE A 362 8.44 20.46 5.69
N LYS A 363 9.39 21.37 5.93
CA LYS A 363 9.83 21.74 7.29
C LYS A 363 8.64 22.14 8.16
N THR A 364 7.75 22.98 7.64
CA THR A 364 6.61 23.50 8.39
C THR A 364 5.56 22.42 8.66
N VAL A 365 5.31 21.52 7.69
CA VAL A 365 4.45 20.34 7.89
C VAL A 365 5.01 19.44 8.99
N LEU A 366 6.32 19.19 9.01
CA LEU A 366 6.98 18.41 10.06
C LEU A 366 6.89 19.09 11.42
N ALA A 367 7.11 20.40 11.48
CA ALA A 367 6.95 21.19 12.70
C ALA A 367 5.52 21.09 13.27
N LEU A 368 4.49 21.13 12.42
CA LEU A 368 3.09 20.93 12.82
C LEU A 368 2.85 19.50 13.31
N LYS A 369 3.33 18.49 12.58
CA LYS A 369 3.18 17.07 12.92
C LYS A 369 3.81 16.72 14.27
N HIS A 370 5.03 17.20 14.50
CA HIS A 370 5.76 16.98 15.75
C HIS A 370 5.44 17.99 16.85
N LYS A 371 4.68 19.04 16.54
CA LYS A 371 4.30 20.12 17.46
C LYS A 371 5.53 20.79 18.09
N GLN A 372 6.56 21.01 17.28
CA GLN A 372 7.85 21.55 17.69
C GLN A 372 8.35 22.56 16.67
N LEU A 373 8.97 23.64 17.13
CA LEU A 373 9.63 24.63 16.27
C LEU A 373 11.15 24.37 16.26
N PRO A 374 11.74 24.00 15.11
CA PRO A 374 13.18 23.82 15.00
C PRO A 374 13.93 25.16 15.04
N PRO A 375 15.21 25.17 15.47
CA PRO A 375 16.03 26.39 15.46
C PRO A 375 16.28 26.91 14.04
N SER A 376 16.22 28.23 13.87
CA SER A 376 16.83 28.95 12.75
C SER A 376 18.29 29.23 13.12
N LEU A 377 19.23 28.77 12.30
CA LEU A 377 20.66 28.78 12.65
C LEU A 377 21.29 30.17 12.44
N HIS A 378 22.46 30.36 13.04
CA HIS A 378 23.34 31.54 12.87
C HIS A 378 22.77 32.89 13.31
N PHE A 379 21.65 32.90 14.03
CA PHE A 379 21.09 34.12 14.63
C PHE A 379 21.69 34.37 16.01
N ASN A 380 22.59 35.35 16.10
CA ASN A 380 23.24 35.80 17.33
C ASN A 380 22.72 37.16 17.79
N GLN A 381 22.52 38.10 16.86
CA GLN A 381 22.02 39.45 17.15
C GLN A 381 21.04 39.88 16.06
N PRO A 382 19.92 40.54 16.41
CA PRO A 382 18.95 40.99 15.43
C PRO A 382 19.57 42.01 14.48
N ASN A 383 19.25 41.91 13.18
CA ASN A 383 19.63 42.91 12.21
C ASN A 383 19.03 44.28 12.58
N PRO A 384 19.86 45.34 12.74
CA PRO A 384 19.38 46.65 13.19
C PRO A 384 18.44 47.35 12.20
N SER A 385 18.38 46.88 10.95
CA SER A 385 17.41 47.35 9.95
C SER A 385 16.01 46.72 10.13
N ILE A 386 15.85 45.81 11.09
CA ILE A 386 14.60 45.12 11.40
C ILE A 386 14.11 45.56 12.78
N ASP A 387 12.94 46.17 12.84
CA ASP A 387 12.31 46.60 14.09
C ASP A 387 11.55 45.43 14.75
N PHE A 388 12.30 44.46 15.28
CA PHE A 388 11.70 43.28 15.92
C PHE A 388 10.87 43.65 17.16
N ASP A 389 11.33 44.62 17.96
CA ASP A 389 10.67 45.06 19.20
C ASP A 389 9.23 45.54 18.97
N ASN A 390 8.98 46.19 17.82
CA ASN A 390 7.65 46.65 17.42
C ASN A 390 6.97 45.76 16.36
N SER A 391 7.52 44.58 16.08
CA SER A 391 6.93 43.61 15.15
C SER A 391 6.16 42.50 15.88
N PRO A 392 5.25 41.78 15.19
CA PRO A 392 4.68 40.54 15.69
C PRO A 392 5.70 39.41 15.91
N PHE A 393 6.92 39.55 15.38
CA PHE A 393 7.82 38.43 15.12
C PHE A 393 9.01 38.35 16.08
N TYR A 394 9.49 37.13 16.31
CA TYR A 394 10.78 36.86 16.95
C TYR A 394 11.45 35.65 16.29
N VAL A 395 12.78 35.61 16.23
CA VAL A 395 13.51 34.47 15.63
C VAL A 395 13.60 33.31 16.61
N ASN A 396 13.17 32.11 16.20
CA ASN A 396 13.28 30.91 17.04
C ASN A 396 14.69 30.30 16.90
N THR A 397 15.51 30.39 17.95
CA THR A 397 16.94 29.99 17.93
C THR A 397 17.24 28.63 18.56
N ALA A 398 16.25 28.00 19.19
CA ALA A 398 16.39 26.70 19.84
C ALA A 398 15.17 25.83 19.54
N LEU A 399 15.34 24.50 19.61
CA LEU A 399 14.21 23.59 19.54
C LEU A 399 13.24 23.90 20.68
N SER A 400 11.99 24.23 20.34
CA SER A 400 10.97 24.57 21.32
C SER A 400 9.66 23.82 21.07
N GLU A 401 8.91 23.55 22.13
CA GLU A 401 7.55 23.02 22.00
C GLU A 401 6.65 24.09 21.39
N TRP A 402 5.94 23.73 20.31
CA TRP A 402 4.97 24.63 19.70
C TRP A 402 3.67 24.55 20.49
N LYS A 403 3.54 25.41 21.51
CA LYS A 403 2.36 25.45 22.38
C LYS A 403 1.19 26.15 21.69
N THR A 404 -0.03 25.78 22.08
CA THR A 404 -1.26 26.45 21.66
C THR A 404 -2.24 26.62 22.82
N THR A 405 -3.02 27.71 22.81
CA THR A 405 -4.02 28.08 23.81
C THR A 405 -5.43 27.58 23.47
N GLY A 406 -5.54 26.47 22.74
CA GLY A 406 -6.82 25.85 22.35
C GLY A 406 -7.27 26.15 20.92
N ILE A 407 -6.51 26.95 20.18
CA ILE A 407 -6.64 27.13 18.72
C ILE A 407 -5.75 26.12 17.97
N SER A 408 -6.08 25.79 16.72
CA SER A 408 -5.19 24.95 15.91
C SER A 408 -3.87 25.66 15.65
N ARG A 409 -2.75 24.93 15.71
CA ARG A 409 -1.44 25.48 15.28
C ARG A 409 -1.49 25.84 13.81
N ARG A 410 -1.01 27.04 13.48
CA ARG A 410 -1.03 27.58 12.12
C ARG A 410 0.27 28.28 11.80
N ALA A 411 0.67 28.17 10.53
CA ALA A 411 1.87 28.82 10.02
C ALA A 411 1.69 29.40 8.62
N GLY A 412 2.44 30.45 8.34
CA GLY A 412 2.68 30.94 6.99
C GLY A 412 3.96 30.34 6.39
N VAL A 413 3.98 30.13 5.07
CA VAL A 413 5.18 29.74 4.31
C VAL A 413 5.32 30.68 3.12
N SER A 414 6.44 31.39 3.04
CA SER A 414 6.73 32.37 1.99
C SER A 414 7.79 31.88 1.01
N SER A 415 7.62 32.16 -0.28
CA SER A 415 8.71 32.07 -1.26
C SER A 415 8.60 33.15 -2.33
N PHE A 416 9.68 33.91 -2.52
CA PHE A 416 9.70 35.07 -3.40
C PHE A 416 10.72 34.86 -4.51
N GLY A 417 10.24 34.78 -5.75
CA GLY A 417 11.05 34.54 -6.93
C GLY A 417 11.77 35.79 -7.39
N MET A 418 13.05 35.66 -7.77
CA MET A 418 13.73 36.70 -8.53
C MET A 418 12.93 37.07 -9.80
N GLY A 419 12.77 38.36 -10.06
CA GLY A 419 11.84 38.88 -11.06
C GLY A 419 10.48 39.30 -10.46
N GLY A 420 10.15 38.84 -9.26
CA GLY A 420 9.09 39.40 -8.40
C GLY A 420 7.82 38.56 -8.29
N THR A 421 7.80 37.32 -8.77
CA THR A 421 6.65 36.43 -8.51
C THR A 421 6.69 35.96 -7.06
N ASN A 422 5.67 36.30 -6.28
CA ASN A 422 5.61 35.92 -4.87
C ASN A 422 4.57 34.82 -4.66
N ALA A 423 4.81 33.96 -3.67
CA ALA A 423 3.86 32.95 -3.22
C ALA A 423 3.82 32.91 -1.70
N HIS A 424 2.62 32.79 -1.13
CA HIS A 424 2.41 32.56 0.30
C HIS A 424 1.35 31.47 0.53
N VAL A 425 1.61 30.57 1.47
CA VAL A 425 0.72 29.46 1.84
C VAL A 425 0.46 29.48 3.34
N VAL A 426 -0.81 29.34 3.74
CA VAL A 426 -1.23 29.24 5.14
C VAL A 426 -1.55 27.78 5.46
N LEU A 427 -0.86 27.23 6.45
CA LEU A 427 -0.99 25.86 6.95
C LEU A 427 -1.69 25.82 8.31
N GLU A 428 -2.36 24.71 8.59
CA GLU A 428 -2.97 24.35 9.87
C GLU A 428 -2.62 22.90 10.22
N GLU A 429 -2.47 22.58 11.51
CA GLU A 429 -2.25 21.20 11.96
C GLU A 429 -3.39 20.27 11.52
N ALA A 430 -3.06 19.00 11.27
CA ALA A 430 -4.02 18.01 10.82
C ALA A 430 -5.18 17.82 11.83
N PRO A 431 -6.40 17.54 11.36
CA PRO A 431 -7.50 17.19 12.25
C PRO A 431 -7.14 15.94 13.06
N LYS A 432 -7.61 15.88 14.31
CA LYS A 432 -7.40 14.67 15.13
C LYS A 432 -8.10 13.49 14.46
N PRO A 433 -7.40 12.36 14.24
CA PRO A 433 -8.04 11.15 13.72
C PRO A 433 -9.22 10.75 14.61
N ALA A 434 -10.34 10.39 14.00
CA ALA A 434 -11.42 9.75 14.74
C ALA A 434 -10.88 8.45 15.34
N LYS A 435 -11.13 8.20 16.63
CA LYS A 435 -10.78 6.91 17.23
C LYS A 435 -11.71 5.86 16.63
N THR A 436 -11.18 5.04 15.73
CA THR A 436 -11.90 3.84 15.29
C THR A 436 -12.03 2.90 16.49
N PRO A 437 -13.23 2.39 16.81
CA PRO A 437 -13.38 1.36 17.83
C PRO A 437 -12.43 0.20 17.52
N GLN A 438 -11.77 -0.36 18.53
CA GLN A 438 -11.02 -1.60 18.36
C GLN A 438 -12.00 -2.67 17.84
N GLN A 439 -11.87 -3.03 16.56
CA GLN A 439 -12.59 -4.15 15.99
C GLN A 439 -12.08 -5.46 16.59
N ASP A 440 -12.89 -6.52 16.45
CA ASP A 440 -12.54 -7.91 16.83
C ASP A 440 -11.08 -8.20 16.49
N GLN A 441 -10.24 -8.37 17.52
CA GLN A 441 -8.83 -8.62 17.32
C GLN A 441 -8.67 -9.97 16.61
N ARG A 442 -8.22 -9.93 15.36
CA ARG A 442 -7.82 -11.13 14.63
C ARG A 442 -6.47 -11.59 15.19
N PRO A 443 -6.34 -12.85 15.63
CA PRO A 443 -5.11 -13.33 16.28
C PRO A 443 -3.95 -13.47 15.31
N TRP A 444 -4.21 -13.53 14.00
CA TRP A 444 -3.21 -13.72 12.96
C TRP A 444 -3.24 -12.58 11.95
N HIS A 445 -2.06 -12.17 11.52
CA HIS A 445 -1.83 -11.14 10.52
C HIS A 445 -0.97 -11.70 9.39
N LEU A 446 -1.25 -11.23 8.18
CA LEU A 446 -0.52 -11.58 6.97
C LEU A 446 0.23 -10.34 6.48
N LEU A 447 1.56 -10.32 6.56
CA LEU A 447 2.38 -9.30 5.91
C LEU A 447 2.77 -9.80 4.52
N THR A 448 2.53 -8.99 3.50
CA THR A 448 3.05 -9.23 2.16
C THR A 448 4.02 -8.13 1.76
N LEU A 449 5.21 -8.52 1.32
CA LEU A 449 6.24 -7.65 0.78
C LEU A 449 6.51 -8.04 -0.66
N SER A 450 6.84 -7.06 -1.51
CA SER A 450 7.20 -7.36 -2.88
C SER A 450 8.20 -6.37 -3.45
N ALA A 451 9.00 -6.83 -4.42
CA ALA A 451 9.96 -6.00 -5.13
C ALA A 451 10.17 -6.51 -6.57
N LYS A 452 10.92 -5.74 -7.37
CA LYS A 452 11.30 -6.10 -8.75
C LYS A 452 12.57 -6.95 -8.84
N SER A 453 13.24 -7.21 -7.74
CA SER A 453 14.39 -8.11 -7.67
C SER A 453 14.48 -8.78 -6.29
N VAL A 454 15.22 -9.89 -6.21
CA VAL A 454 15.47 -10.60 -4.94
C VAL A 454 16.23 -9.72 -3.96
N GLN A 455 17.23 -8.97 -4.44
CA GLN A 455 18.05 -8.08 -3.62
C GLN A 455 17.21 -6.93 -3.04
N ALA A 456 16.31 -6.34 -3.83
CA ALA A 456 15.41 -5.29 -3.35
C ALA A 456 14.40 -5.85 -2.33
N LEU A 457 13.92 -7.09 -2.51
CA LEU A 457 13.02 -7.74 -1.54
C LEU A 457 13.72 -8.00 -0.20
N GLN A 458 14.97 -8.46 -0.23
CA GLN A 458 15.80 -8.65 0.97
C GLN A 458 16.08 -7.32 1.67
N ALA A 459 16.46 -6.28 0.92
CA ALA A 459 16.66 -4.94 1.47
C ALA A 459 15.38 -4.37 2.09
N LEU A 460 14.22 -4.60 1.45
CA LEU A 460 12.92 -4.19 1.99
C LEU A 460 12.61 -4.90 3.30
N ALA A 461 12.82 -6.22 3.38
CA ALA A 461 12.63 -6.97 4.62
C ALA A 461 13.51 -6.44 5.76
N GLN A 462 14.78 -6.13 5.49
CA GLN A 462 15.67 -5.52 6.50
C GLN A 462 15.25 -4.11 6.91
N ARG A 463 14.70 -3.30 5.99
CA ARG A 463 14.10 -2.00 6.35
C ARG A 463 12.91 -2.16 7.29
N TYR A 464 12.07 -3.18 7.09
CA TYR A 464 10.98 -3.49 8.04
C TYR A 464 11.52 -3.90 9.41
N VAL A 465 12.61 -4.67 9.48
CA VAL A 465 13.27 -4.99 10.77
C VAL A 465 13.73 -3.71 11.48
N GLY A 466 14.45 -2.82 10.78
CA GLY A 466 14.89 -1.56 11.37
C GLY A 466 13.73 -0.62 11.76
N TYR A 467 12.63 -0.65 11.01
CA TYR A 467 11.42 0.09 11.33
C TYR A 467 10.78 -0.42 12.63
N LEU A 468 10.65 -1.74 12.79
CA LEU A 468 10.12 -2.38 14.00
C LEU A 468 11.01 -2.12 15.23
N ASP A 469 12.32 -2.00 15.05
CA ASP A 469 13.27 -1.71 16.15
C ASP A 469 13.12 -0.29 16.70
N THR A 470 12.59 0.64 15.90
CA THR A 470 12.47 2.06 16.26
C THR A 470 11.04 2.51 16.55
N HIS A 471 10.03 1.67 16.27
CA HIS A 471 8.61 1.99 16.38
C HIS A 471 7.81 0.86 17.04
N ALA A 472 8.16 0.53 18.29
CA ALA A 472 7.54 -0.57 19.03
C ALA A 472 6.05 -0.37 19.33
N GLU A 473 5.55 0.86 19.23
CA GLU A 473 4.17 1.26 19.47
C GLU A 473 3.21 0.96 18.30
N ILE A 474 3.74 0.57 17.13
CA ILE A 474 2.93 0.36 15.94
C ILE A 474 2.07 -0.90 16.05
N SER A 475 0.80 -0.74 15.67
CA SER A 475 -0.13 -1.85 15.50
C SER A 475 0.31 -2.77 14.36
N LEU A 476 0.55 -4.04 14.68
CA LEU A 476 0.86 -5.07 13.70
C LEU A 476 -0.24 -5.19 12.63
N ALA A 477 -1.51 -5.02 13.02
CA ALA A 477 -2.64 -5.04 12.10
C ALA A 477 -2.57 -3.90 11.07
N ASP A 478 -2.27 -2.68 11.54
CA ASP A 478 -2.25 -1.48 10.69
C ASP A 478 -1.06 -1.52 9.71
N MET A 479 0.09 -2.03 10.17
CA MET A 479 1.25 -2.24 9.31
C MET A 479 0.95 -3.26 8.19
N CYS A 480 0.38 -4.41 8.53
CA CYS A 480 0.01 -5.43 7.55
C CYS A 480 -1.06 -4.91 6.59
N PHE A 481 -2.07 -4.20 7.09
CA PHE A 481 -3.10 -3.56 6.25
C PHE A 481 -2.47 -2.58 5.25
N THR A 482 -1.59 -1.69 5.72
CA THR A 482 -0.94 -0.67 4.89
C THR A 482 -0.04 -1.31 3.83
N ALA A 483 0.75 -2.32 4.19
CA ALA A 483 1.60 -3.06 3.25
C ALA A 483 0.78 -3.79 2.17
N ASN A 484 -0.35 -4.40 2.55
CA ASN A 484 -1.14 -5.23 1.64
C ASN A 484 -2.03 -4.40 0.71
N THR A 485 -2.53 -3.24 1.15
CA THR A 485 -3.52 -2.44 0.42
C THR A 485 -2.92 -1.18 -0.22
N GLY A 486 -1.94 -0.55 0.44
CA GLY A 486 -1.36 0.73 0.04
C GLY A 486 -0.04 0.62 -0.73
N ARG A 487 0.37 -0.59 -1.13
CA ARG A 487 1.60 -0.82 -1.92
C ARG A 487 1.31 -1.58 -3.21
N LYS A 488 2.21 -1.42 -4.18
CA LYS A 488 2.17 -2.18 -5.41
C LYS A 488 2.74 -3.59 -5.19
N HIS A 489 2.02 -4.60 -5.68
CA HIS A 489 2.44 -6.00 -5.62
C HIS A 489 3.26 -6.40 -6.85
N PHE A 490 4.58 -6.41 -6.70
CA PHE A 490 5.56 -6.79 -7.74
C PHE A 490 5.73 -8.31 -7.88
N GLU A 491 6.67 -8.71 -8.74
CA GLU A 491 6.87 -10.10 -9.16
C GLU A 491 7.53 -10.94 -8.06
N HIS A 492 8.58 -10.43 -7.41
CA HIS A 492 9.21 -11.13 -6.29
C HIS A 492 8.43 -10.82 -5.02
N ARG A 493 7.82 -11.84 -4.42
CA ARG A 493 6.93 -11.69 -3.27
C ARG A 493 7.44 -12.50 -2.09
N LEU A 494 7.19 -11.94 -0.91
CA LEU A 494 7.44 -12.54 0.38
C LEU A 494 6.16 -12.44 1.21
N THR A 495 5.75 -13.55 1.81
CA THR A 495 4.56 -13.61 2.66
C THR A 495 4.92 -14.13 4.05
N VAL A 496 4.41 -13.46 5.08
CA VAL A 496 4.69 -13.77 6.48
C VAL A 496 3.39 -13.84 7.27
N VAL A 497 3.15 -14.97 7.95
CA VAL A 497 2.02 -15.15 8.86
C VAL A 497 2.52 -15.06 10.29
N THR A 498 1.95 -14.14 11.05
CA THR A 498 2.44 -13.82 12.40
C THR A 498 1.29 -13.43 13.33
N ASN A 499 1.45 -13.66 14.62
CA ASN A 499 0.55 -13.17 15.67
C ASN A 499 1.20 -12.13 16.60
N THR A 500 2.51 -11.87 16.46
CA THR A 500 3.24 -10.90 17.29
C THR A 500 4.31 -10.15 16.50
N THR A 501 4.61 -8.92 16.93
CA THR A 501 5.68 -8.11 16.34
C THR A 501 7.05 -8.78 16.48
N GLN A 502 7.30 -9.47 17.60
CA GLN A 502 8.54 -10.21 17.80
C GLN A 502 8.69 -11.38 16.81
N GLN A 503 7.66 -12.20 16.65
CA GLN A 503 7.67 -13.31 15.69
C GLN A 503 7.90 -12.79 14.26
N LEU A 504 7.25 -11.67 13.89
CA LEU A 504 7.44 -11.05 12.59
C LEU A 504 8.89 -10.62 12.37
N ARG A 505 9.47 -9.94 13.35
CA ARG A 505 10.86 -9.48 13.32
C ARG A 505 11.82 -10.64 13.12
N GLU A 506 11.70 -11.69 13.94
CA GLU A 506 12.56 -12.89 13.86
C GLU A 506 12.49 -13.54 12.49
N GLN A 507 11.30 -13.61 11.90
CA GLN A 507 11.09 -14.15 10.57
C GLN A 507 11.68 -13.27 9.46
N LEU A 508 11.61 -11.94 9.56
CA LEU A 508 12.15 -11.03 8.55
C LEU A 508 13.68 -10.91 8.55
N VAL A 509 14.35 -11.26 9.65
CA VAL A 509 15.83 -11.27 9.73
C VAL A 509 16.41 -12.30 8.75
N ASP A 510 15.80 -13.48 8.66
CA ASP A 510 16.19 -14.54 7.72
C ASP A 510 15.01 -14.94 6.83
N VAL A 511 14.93 -14.32 5.66
CA VAL A 511 13.88 -14.58 4.69
C VAL A 511 13.99 -15.94 3.99
N SER A 512 15.02 -16.75 4.27
CA SER A 512 15.18 -18.08 3.67
C SER A 512 14.13 -19.09 4.13
N GLN A 513 13.58 -18.90 5.34
CA GLN A 513 12.54 -19.76 5.91
C GLN A 513 11.13 -19.34 5.50
N LEU A 514 11.00 -18.27 4.72
CA LEU A 514 9.72 -17.71 4.34
C LEU A 514 9.26 -18.21 2.98
N THR A 515 7.94 -18.17 2.76
CA THR A 515 7.40 -18.42 1.43
C THR A 515 7.77 -17.26 0.52
N THR A 516 8.70 -17.54 -0.39
CA THR A 516 9.10 -16.63 -1.46
C THR A 516 8.63 -17.18 -2.81
N GLY A 517 8.23 -16.28 -3.70
CA GLY A 517 7.74 -16.67 -5.02
C GLY A 517 7.98 -15.57 -6.05
N VAL A 518 8.05 -15.98 -7.32
CA VAL A 518 8.08 -15.06 -8.45
C VAL A 518 6.78 -15.20 -9.23
N VAL A 519 5.98 -14.14 -9.28
CA VAL A 519 4.74 -14.06 -10.06
C VAL A 519 5.03 -13.27 -11.34
N SER A 520 4.96 -13.91 -12.50
CA SER A 520 5.12 -13.23 -13.79
C SER A 520 3.98 -12.24 -14.03
N ARG A 521 4.31 -11.04 -14.52
CA ARG A 521 3.35 -9.98 -14.89
C ARG A 521 2.40 -10.38 -16.04
N GLN A 522 2.74 -11.43 -16.79
CA GLN A 522 1.93 -11.98 -17.89
C GLN A 522 1.19 -13.26 -17.52
N ALA A 523 1.27 -13.72 -16.27
CA ALA A 523 0.52 -14.90 -15.85
C ALA A 523 -0.97 -14.58 -15.92
N GLN A 524 -1.71 -15.34 -16.73
CA GLN A 524 -3.17 -15.41 -16.62
C GLN A 524 -3.51 -15.78 -15.15
N PRO A 525 -4.64 -15.28 -14.61
CA PRO A 525 -5.10 -15.77 -13.32
C PRO A 525 -5.18 -17.29 -13.37
N LYS A 526 -4.54 -17.96 -12.40
CA LYS A 526 -4.54 -19.41 -12.32
C LYS A 526 -5.96 -19.88 -12.03
N GLN A 527 -6.41 -20.92 -12.73
CA GLN A 527 -7.71 -21.52 -12.40
C GLN A 527 -7.65 -22.20 -11.04
N ILE A 528 -8.67 -21.94 -10.22
CA ILE A 528 -8.79 -22.43 -8.85
C ILE A 528 -9.98 -23.38 -8.75
N ALA A 529 -9.75 -24.57 -8.19
CA ALA A 529 -10.82 -25.48 -7.80
C ALA A 529 -11.02 -25.50 -6.28
N PHE A 530 -12.26 -25.41 -5.82
CA PHE A 530 -12.63 -25.70 -4.43
C PHE A 530 -13.03 -27.17 -4.31
N LEU A 531 -12.38 -27.87 -3.37
CA LEU A 531 -12.56 -29.29 -3.10
C LEU A 531 -13.18 -29.44 -1.70
N PHE A 532 -14.42 -29.89 -1.66
CA PHE A 532 -15.21 -30.03 -0.44
C PHE A 532 -15.04 -31.43 0.17
N THR A 533 -14.80 -31.50 1.48
CA THR A 533 -14.45 -32.76 2.15
C THR A 533 -15.66 -33.68 2.30
N GLY A 534 -15.40 -34.96 2.57
CA GLY A 534 -16.44 -35.95 2.82
C GLY A 534 -16.60 -36.23 4.31
N GLN A 535 -17.54 -37.11 4.66
CA GLN A 535 -17.68 -37.57 6.04
C GLN A 535 -16.39 -38.24 6.55
N GLY A 536 -15.94 -37.87 7.74
CA GLY A 536 -14.70 -38.33 8.36
C GLY A 536 -13.68 -37.22 8.66
N SER A 537 -13.93 -35.99 8.20
CA SER A 537 -13.12 -34.79 8.52
C SER A 537 -13.57 -34.08 9.81
N GLN A 538 -14.73 -34.43 10.35
CA GLN A 538 -15.30 -33.74 11.51
C GLN A 538 -14.50 -33.96 12.79
N TYR A 539 -14.46 -32.94 13.64
CA TYR A 539 -13.98 -33.01 15.01
C TYR A 539 -14.68 -31.96 15.88
N VAL A 540 -14.78 -32.22 17.18
CA VAL A 540 -15.35 -31.26 18.15
C VAL A 540 -14.53 -29.97 18.13
N GLY A 541 -15.19 -28.83 18.02
CA GLY A 541 -14.53 -27.53 17.95
C GLY A 541 -14.02 -27.11 16.56
N MET A 542 -14.36 -27.85 15.49
CA MET A 542 -13.98 -27.46 14.13
C MET A 542 -14.46 -26.04 13.78
N GLY A 543 -13.54 -25.22 13.28
CA GLY A 543 -13.80 -23.82 12.93
C GLY A 543 -14.05 -22.87 14.12
N ARG A 544 -13.86 -23.29 15.38
CA ARG A 544 -14.18 -22.46 16.56
C ARG A 544 -13.46 -21.10 16.58
N GLN A 545 -12.15 -21.06 16.33
CA GLN A 545 -11.41 -19.79 16.27
C GLN A 545 -11.93 -18.88 15.15
N LEU A 546 -12.37 -19.45 14.01
CA LEU A 546 -12.96 -18.68 12.92
C LEU A 546 -14.34 -18.14 13.32
N TYR A 547 -15.16 -18.94 13.98
CA TYR A 547 -16.43 -18.50 14.54
C TYR A 547 -16.25 -17.33 15.53
N GLU A 548 -15.22 -17.40 16.37
CA GLU A 548 -14.94 -16.40 17.39
C GLU A 548 -14.32 -15.11 16.83
N THR A 549 -13.54 -15.19 15.74
CA THR A 549 -12.69 -14.07 15.27
C THR A 549 -12.97 -13.57 13.85
N GLN A 550 -13.77 -14.29 13.04
CA GLN A 550 -14.08 -13.94 11.65
C GLN A 550 -15.58 -13.66 11.47
N PRO A 551 -15.99 -12.38 11.37
CA PRO A 551 -17.41 -12.01 11.24
C PRO A 551 -18.12 -12.70 10.07
N THR A 552 -17.49 -12.82 8.90
CA THR A 552 -18.08 -13.49 7.72
C THR A 552 -18.40 -14.95 8.01
N PHE A 553 -17.46 -15.68 8.60
CA PHE A 553 -17.65 -17.09 8.95
C PHE A 553 -18.75 -17.25 10.00
N ARG A 554 -18.71 -16.43 11.05
CA ARG A 554 -19.70 -16.42 12.14
C ARG A 554 -21.12 -16.18 11.61
N GLN A 555 -21.31 -15.14 10.81
CA GLN A 555 -22.62 -14.78 10.24
C GLN A 555 -23.20 -15.90 9.36
N VAL A 556 -22.35 -16.55 8.57
CA VAL A 556 -22.78 -17.66 7.71
C VAL A 556 -23.14 -18.88 8.56
N LEU A 557 -22.32 -19.23 9.56
CA LEU A 557 -22.58 -20.38 10.42
C LEU A 557 -23.82 -20.17 11.31
N ASP A 558 -24.03 -18.96 11.83
CA ASP A 558 -25.25 -18.59 12.58
C ASP A 558 -26.50 -18.70 11.70
N ARG A 559 -26.41 -18.33 10.41
CA ARG A 559 -27.50 -18.53 9.46
C ARG A 559 -27.78 -20.01 9.24
N CYS A 560 -26.74 -20.83 9.08
CA CYS A 560 -26.90 -22.28 8.94
C CYS A 560 -27.55 -22.91 10.18
N ASP A 561 -27.11 -22.54 11.39
CA ASP A 561 -27.71 -23.00 12.65
C ASP A 561 -29.20 -22.65 12.71
N ASN A 562 -29.55 -21.40 12.40
CA ASN A 562 -30.95 -20.94 12.41
C ASN A 562 -31.84 -21.74 11.46
N ILE A 563 -31.36 -22.07 10.25
CA ILE A 563 -32.08 -22.91 9.28
C ILE A 563 -32.22 -24.35 9.82
N LEU A 564 -31.13 -24.90 10.36
CA LEU A 564 -31.07 -26.29 10.81
C LEU A 564 -31.88 -26.59 12.08
N ARG A 565 -32.26 -25.56 12.87
CA ARG A 565 -33.16 -25.73 14.03
C ARG A 565 -34.50 -26.37 13.71
N ALA A 566 -34.95 -26.30 12.45
CA ALA A 566 -36.17 -26.98 12.01
C ALA A 566 -35.98 -28.50 11.79
N TYR A 567 -34.73 -28.97 11.66
CA TYR A 567 -34.40 -30.34 11.25
C TYR A 567 -33.57 -31.10 12.29
N LEU A 568 -32.82 -30.42 13.16
CA LEU A 568 -31.98 -31.01 14.19
C LEU A 568 -32.62 -30.88 15.58
N ALA A 569 -32.54 -31.95 16.38
CA ALA A 569 -33.03 -31.93 17.76
C ALA A 569 -32.15 -31.07 18.68
N THR A 570 -30.83 -31.12 18.46
CA THR A 570 -29.85 -30.25 19.12
C THR A 570 -29.39 -29.17 18.14
N PRO A 571 -29.36 -27.88 18.52
CA PRO A 571 -28.83 -26.81 17.67
C PRO A 571 -27.41 -27.12 17.19
N LEU A 572 -27.10 -26.78 15.93
CA LEU A 572 -25.81 -27.06 15.32
C LEU A 572 -24.66 -26.48 16.13
N LEU A 573 -24.78 -25.24 16.60
CA LEU A 573 -23.71 -24.60 17.38
C LEU A 573 -23.41 -25.33 18.70
N ALA A 574 -24.42 -25.90 19.34
CA ALA A 574 -24.23 -26.69 20.56
C ALA A 574 -23.57 -28.05 20.28
N VAL A 575 -23.73 -28.59 19.07
CA VAL A 575 -23.02 -29.78 18.59
C VAL A 575 -21.56 -29.48 18.28
N LEU A 576 -21.29 -28.37 17.58
CA LEU A 576 -19.93 -27.97 17.21
C LEU A 576 -19.10 -27.49 18.40
N TYR A 577 -19.73 -26.74 19.32
CA TYR A 577 -19.08 -26.03 20.43
C TYR A 577 -19.75 -26.35 21.77
N PRO A 578 -19.69 -27.61 22.24
CA PRO A 578 -20.32 -28.00 23.51
C PRO A 578 -19.64 -27.34 24.72
N ASP A 579 -20.43 -27.03 25.76
CA ASP A 579 -19.94 -26.45 27.03
C ASP A 579 -19.08 -27.44 27.85
N ASN A 580 -19.25 -28.75 27.62
CA ASN A 580 -18.52 -29.80 28.33
C ASN A 580 -17.88 -30.77 27.33
N GLU A 581 -16.56 -30.90 27.39
CA GLU A 581 -15.78 -31.82 26.54
C GLU A 581 -16.19 -33.29 26.71
N SER A 582 -16.85 -33.69 27.81
CA SER A 582 -17.34 -35.07 27.96
C SER A 582 -18.66 -35.36 27.20
N ALA A 583 -19.25 -34.38 26.52
CA ALA A 583 -20.40 -34.54 25.61
C ALA A 583 -19.98 -34.97 24.17
N SER A 584 -18.74 -35.46 24.01
CA SER A 584 -17.94 -35.48 22.77
C SER A 584 -18.33 -36.43 21.64
N SER A 585 -19.47 -37.11 21.64
CA SER A 585 -19.78 -38.11 20.59
C SER A 585 -20.90 -37.74 19.63
N ILE A 586 -21.68 -36.68 19.88
CA ILE A 586 -22.86 -36.38 19.07
C ILE A 586 -22.49 -35.91 17.65
N VAL A 587 -21.34 -35.26 17.46
CA VAL A 587 -20.87 -34.82 16.14
C VAL A 587 -20.51 -36.00 15.21
N ASP A 588 -20.23 -37.18 15.77
CA ASP A 588 -19.94 -38.41 15.03
C ASP A 588 -21.22 -39.21 14.67
N GLU A 589 -22.36 -38.84 15.22
CA GLU A 589 -23.65 -39.34 14.76
C GLU A 589 -23.97 -38.72 13.40
N THR A 590 -24.28 -39.54 12.41
CA THR A 590 -24.42 -39.13 11.01
C THR A 590 -25.46 -38.04 10.83
N ALA A 591 -26.57 -38.09 11.59
CA ALA A 591 -27.61 -37.07 11.64
C ALA A 591 -27.10 -35.66 11.95
N TYR A 592 -25.97 -35.54 12.67
CA TYR A 592 -25.33 -34.28 12.97
C TYR A 592 -24.06 -34.05 12.15
N THR A 593 -23.31 -35.11 11.83
CA THR A 593 -22.04 -35.01 11.07
C THR A 593 -22.25 -34.32 9.73
N GLN A 594 -23.20 -34.78 8.90
CA GLN A 594 -23.30 -34.27 7.53
C GLN A 594 -23.80 -32.80 7.49
N PRO A 595 -24.82 -32.40 8.28
CA PRO A 595 -25.21 -31.00 8.36
C PRO A 595 -24.12 -30.10 8.92
N ALA A 596 -23.33 -30.60 9.88
CA ALA A 596 -22.21 -29.86 10.46
C ALA A 596 -21.09 -29.61 9.44
N LEU A 597 -20.70 -30.64 8.69
CA LEU A 597 -19.72 -30.53 7.60
C LEU A 597 -20.23 -29.55 6.54
N PHE A 598 -21.47 -29.71 6.07
CA PHE A 598 -22.04 -28.79 5.09
C PHE A 598 -21.95 -27.33 5.54
N ALA A 599 -22.37 -27.05 6.79
CA ALA A 599 -22.42 -25.70 7.31
C ALA A 599 -21.02 -25.08 7.47
N VAL A 600 -20.04 -25.85 7.94
CA VAL A 600 -18.66 -25.40 8.11
C VAL A 600 -17.97 -25.19 6.76
N GLU A 601 -18.09 -26.14 5.85
CA GLU A 601 -17.53 -26.06 4.49
C GLU A 601 -18.12 -24.88 3.71
N TYR A 602 -19.43 -24.65 3.80
CA TYR A 602 -20.08 -23.50 3.18
C TYR A 602 -19.60 -22.18 3.79
N ALA A 603 -19.45 -22.11 5.12
CA ALA A 603 -18.90 -20.94 5.80
C ALA A 603 -17.43 -20.67 5.43
N LEU A 604 -16.61 -21.71 5.27
CA LEU A 604 -15.23 -21.59 4.77
C LEU A 604 -15.20 -21.08 3.32
N ALA A 605 -16.03 -21.62 2.44
CA ALA A 605 -16.12 -21.16 1.05
C ALA A 605 -16.49 -19.66 1.00
N LYS A 606 -17.49 -19.23 1.79
CA LYS A 606 -17.88 -17.82 1.87
C LYS A 606 -16.80 -16.93 2.46
N LEU A 607 -16.00 -17.43 3.40
CA LEU A 607 -14.84 -16.71 3.92
C LEU A 607 -13.79 -16.47 2.82
N TRP A 608 -13.44 -17.50 2.04
CA TRP A 608 -12.51 -17.38 0.91
C TRP A 608 -13.01 -16.40 -0.16
N GLN A 609 -14.29 -16.50 -0.53
CA GLN A 609 -14.92 -15.57 -1.48
C GLN A 609 -14.88 -14.12 -0.96
N SER A 610 -15.06 -13.91 0.35
CA SER A 610 -14.96 -12.57 0.95
C SER A 610 -13.56 -11.94 0.87
N TRP A 611 -12.51 -12.76 0.65
CA TRP A 611 -11.15 -12.30 0.38
C TRP A 611 -10.84 -12.16 -1.12
N GLY A 612 -11.84 -12.36 -1.98
CA GLY A 612 -11.73 -12.26 -3.44
C GLY A 612 -11.24 -13.55 -4.13
N ILE A 613 -11.23 -14.68 -3.42
CA ILE A 613 -10.90 -15.99 -4.01
C ILE A 613 -12.19 -16.66 -4.48
N GLU A 614 -12.41 -16.65 -5.79
CA GLU A 614 -13.57 -17.28 -6.44
C GLU A 614 -13.16 -18.60 -7.12
N PRO A 615 -13.93 -19.69 -6.98
CA PRO A 615 -13.64 -20.94 -7.67
C PRO A 615 -14.09 -20.89 -9.14
N ASP A 616 -13.22 -21.35 -10.05
CA ASP A 616 -13.56 -21.63 -11.45
C ASP A 616 -14.27 -22.98 -11.61
N VAL A 617 -13.93 -23.92 -10.71
CA VAL A 617 -14.46 -25.28 -10.67
C VAL A 617 -14.70 -25.67 -9.21
N VAL A 618 -15.74 -26.45 -8.96
CA VAL A 618 -16.03 -27.02 -7.64
C VAL A 618 -16.21 -28.52 -7.74
N MET A 619 -15.77 -29.24 -6.72
CA MET A 619 -16.09 -30.65 -6.56
C MET A 619 -16.12 -30.98 -5.07
N GLY A 620 -16.81 -32.05 -4.69
CA GLY A 620 -16.78 -32.53 -3.32
C GLY A 620 -16.75 -34.03 -3.25
N HIS A 621 -16.42 -34.58 -2.08
CA HIS A 621 -16.42 -36.03 -1.86
C HIS A 621 -17.70 -36.44 -1.13
N SER A 622 -18.62 -37.13 -1.81
CA SER A 622 -19.91 -37.54 -1.25
C SER A 622 -20.68 -36.36 -0.64
N VAL A 623 -20.70 -36.23 0.69
CA VAL A 623 -21.31 -35.11 1.44
C VAL A 623 -20.86 -33.76 0.88
N GLY A 624 -19.56 -33.58 0.60
CA GLY A 624 -19.03 -32.33 0.08
C GLY A 624 -19.63 -31.92 -1.27
N GLU A 625 -20.16 -32.85 -2.07
CA GLU A 625 -20.80 -32.50 -3.35
C GLU A 625 -22.09 -31.70 -3.15
N TYR A 626 -22.78 -31.87 -2.02
CA TYR A 626 -23.93 -31.02 -1.69
C TYR A 626 -23.50 -29.56 -1.48
N VAL A 627 -22.35 -29.34 -0.84
CA VAL A 627 -21.78 -27.99 -0.66
C VAL A 627 -21.30 -27.44 -2.00
N ALA A 628 -20.57 -28.26 -2.78
CA ALA A 628 -20.10 -27.90 -4.11
C ALA A 628 -21.27 -27.48 -5.02
N ALA A 629 -22.36 -28.25 -5.04
CA ALA A 629 -23.56 -27.94 -5.80
C ALA A 629 -24.25 -26.65 -5.31
N CYS A 630 -24.31 -26.42 -3.99
CA CYS A 630 -24.83 -25.18 -3.44
C CYS A 630 -23.98 -23.96 -3.86
N ILE A 631 -22.66 -24.06 -3.79
CA ILE A 631 -21.73 -23.02 -4.23
C ILE A 631 -21.82 -22.78 -5.74
N ALA A 632 -22.00 -23.84 -6.53
CA ALA A 632 -22.27 -23.74 -7.96
C ALA A 632 -23.66 -23.19 -8.29
N GLY A 633 -24.54 -22.98 -7.31
CA GLY A 633 -25.89 -22.43 -7.52
C GLY A 633 -26.93 -23.45 -7.99
N VAL A 634 -26.67 -24.75 -7.81
CA VAL A 634 -27.63 -25.81 -8.15
C VAL A 634 -28.87 -25.75 -7.25
N PHE A 635 -28.71 -25.36 -5.99
CA PHE A 635 -29.81 -25.10 -5.06
C PHE A 635 -29.43 -24.05 -4.02
N SER A 636 -30.43 -23.50 -3.34
CA SER A 636 -30.25 -22.50 -2.28
C SER A 636 -29.55 -23.08 -1.04
N LEU A 637 -29.05 -22.22 -0.15
CA LEU A 637 -28.48 -22.64 1.13
C LEU A 637 -29.54 -23.37 1.98
N GLU A 638 -30.75 -22.83 2.00
CA GLU A 638 -31.90 -23.38 2.72
C GLU A 638 -32.25 -24.79 2.22
N ASP A 639 -32.32 -24.97 0.91
CA ASP A 639 -32.62 -26.26 0.29
C ASP A 639 -31.47 -27.26 0.47
N GLY A 640 -30.22 -26.82 0.34
CA GLY A 640 -29.05 -27.66 0.57
C GLY A 640 -28.97 -28.19 2.00
N LEU A 641 -29.22 -27.32 2.99
CA LEU A 641 -29.29 -27.69 4.40
C LEU A 641 -30.46 -28.63 4.70
N LYS A 642 -31.62 -28.42 4.06
CA LYS A 642 -32.75 -29.35 4.15
C LYS A 642 -32.40 -30.74 3.61
N LEU A 643 -31.81 -30.80 2.41
CA LEU A 643 -31.41 -32.07 1.78
C LEU A 643 -30.43 -32.84 2.66
N ILE A 644 -29.38 -32.18 3.15
CA ILE A 644 -28.35 -32.86 3.92
C ILE A 644 -28.86 -33.27 5.31
N ALA A 645 -29.74 -32.48 5.94
CA ALA A 645 -30.37 -32.84 7.21
C ALA A 645 -31.30 -34.05 7.07
N GLU A 646 -32.15 -34.10 6.04
CA GLU A 646 -33.02 -35.25 5.82
C GLU A 646 -32.24 -36.50 5.37
N ARG A 647 -31.26 -36.35 4.47
CA ARG A 647 -30.35 -37.44 4.08
C ARG A 647 -29.72 -38.09 5.31
N SER A 648 -29.14 -37.26 6.17
CA SER A 648 -28.41 -37.74 7.34
C SER A 648 -29.32 -38.34 8.40
N ARG A 649 -30.50 -37.77 8.65
CA ARG A 649 -31.53 -38.35 9.53
C ARG A 649 -31.97 -39.74 9.04
N LEU A 650 -32.24 -39.86 7.74
CA LEU A 650 -32.67 -41.12 7.14
C LEU A 650 -31.57 -42.18 7.18
N MET A 651 -30.32 -41.79 6.90
CA MET A 651 -29.16 -42.68 7.02
C MET A 651 -28.95 -43.14 8.46
N GLN A 652 -29.09 -42.24 9.44
CA GLN A 652 -28.94 -42.56 10.86
C GLN A 652 -29.98 -43.58 11.36
N ALA A 653 -31.16 -43.62 10.74
CA ALA A 653 -32.25 -44.53 11.10
C ALA A 653 -32.11 -45.94 10.52
N LEU A 654 -31.14 -46.16 9.62
CA LEU A 654 -30.89 -47.48 9.04
C LEU A 654 -30.25 -48.45 10.06
N PRO A 655 -30.29 -49.77 9.81
CA PRO A 655 -29.59 -50.74 10.65
C PRO A 655 -28.07 -50.53 10.65
N GLN A 656 -27.45 -50.56 11.83
CA GLN A 656 -25.99 -50.40 12.02
C GLN A 656 -25.21 -51.71 11.82
N ASN A 657 -25.57 -52.50 10.80
CA ASN A 657 -24.89 -53.76 10.46
C ASN A 657 -23.94 -53.64 9.26
N GLY A 658 -23.70 -52.42 8.78
CA GLY A 658 -22.82 -52.12 7.65
C GLY A 658 -21.43 -51.62 8.07
N GLU A 659 -20.42 -51.92 7.27
CA GLU A 659 -19.05 -51.45 7.47
C GLU A 659 -18.46 -50.87 6.17
N MET A 660 -17.49 -49.96 6.32
CA MET A 660 -16.68 -49.44 5.22
C MET A 660 -15.19 -49.67 5.47
N VAL A 661 -14.48 -50.08 4.42
CA VAL A 661 -13.05 -50.38 4.50
C VAL A 661 -12.31 -49.80 3.30
N SER A 662 -11.22 -49.07 3.57
CA SER A 662 -10.25 -48.66 2.56
C SER A 662 -9.28 -49.80 2.25
N ILE A 663 -9.11 -50.11 0.97
CA ILE A 663 -8.23 -51.15 0.44
C ILE A 663 -7.15 -50.49 -0.43
N MET A 664 -5.89 -50.84 -0.15
CA MET A 664 -4.74 -50.38 -0.91
C MET A 664 -4.49 -51.25 -2.15
N ALA A 665 -5.46 -51.34 -3.06
CA ALA A 665 -5.43 -52.15 -4.28
C ALA A 665 -6.07 -51.42 -5.47
N SER A 666 -5.82 -51.91 -6.70
CA SER A 666 -6.43 -51.35 -7.91
C SER A 666 -7.89 -51.76 -8.07
N GLU A 667 -8.64 -51.00 -8.88
CA GLU A 667 -10.04 -51.29 -9.21
C GLU A 667 -10.23 -52.72 -9.73
N GLU A 668 -9.37 -53.17 -10.65
CA GLU A 668 -9.49 -54.49 -11.27
C GLU A 668 -9.35 -55.61 -10.25
N LYS A 669 -8.38 -55.48 -9.33
CA LYS A 669 -8.16 -56.46 -8.27
C LYS A 669 -9.33 -56.47 -7.29
N VAL A 670 -9.85 -55.30 -6.90
CA VAL A 670 -11.02 -55.20 -6.02
C VAL A 670 -12.26 -55.80 -6.67
N GLN A 671 -12.58 -55.42 -7.91
CA GLN A 671 -13.72 -55.97 -8.64
C GLN A 671 -13.64 -57.49 -8.80
N SER A 672 -12.45 -58.04 -9.09
CA SER A 672 -12.28 -59.49 -9.23
C SER A 672 -12.64 -60.29 -7.98
N ILE A 673 -12.42 -59.71 -6.79
CA ILE A 673 -12.76 -60.34 -5.51
C ILE A 673 -14.24 -60.10 -5.15
N LEU A 674 -14.78 -58.92 -5.47
CA LEU A 674 -16.19 -58.62 -5.22
C LEU A 674 -17.15 -59.45 -6.09
N GLN A 675 -16.70 -59.96 -7.24
CA GLN A 675 -17.52 -60.88 -8.07
C GLN A 675 -17.96 -62.15 -7.35
N SER A 676 -17.24 -62.59 -6.31
CA SER A 676 -17.54 -63.80 -5.54
C SER A 676 -18.14 -63.53 -4.17
N VAL A 677 -18.47 -62.28 -3.84
CA VAL A 677 -19.03 -61.88 -2.54
C VAL A 677 -20.24 -60.97 -2.76
N GLU A 678 -21.43 -61.44 -2.38
CA GLU A 678 -22.65 -60.65 -2.39
C GLU A 678 -22.65 -59.61 -1.24
N ASP A 679 -23.57 -58.64 -1.29
CA ASP A 679 -23.76 -57.62 -0.24
C ASP A 679 -22.57 -56.67 0.05
N VAL A 680 -21.62 -56.56 -0.88
CA VAL A 680 -20.52 -55.58 -0.85
C VAL A 680 -20.47 -54.81 -2.17
N SER A 681 -20.22 -53.51 -2.09
CA SER A 681 -20.06 -52.62 -3.25
C SER A 681 -18.82 -51.76 -3.08
N ILE A 682 -18.33 -51.23 -4.19
CA ILE A 682 -17.34 -50.15 -4.15
C ILE A 682 -18.08 -48.86 -3.81
N ALA A 683 -17.61 -48.15 -2.81
CA ALA A 683 -18.15 -46.86 -2.37
C ALA A 683 -17.38 -45.67 -2.93
N ALA A 684 -16.08 -45.81 -3.16
CA ALA A 684 -15.27 -44.72 -3.71
C ALA A 684 -14.00 -45.20 -4.42
N PHE A 685 -13.64 -44.51 -5.50
CA PHE A 685 -12.38 -44.61 -6.22
C PHE A 685 -11.53 -43.37 -5.90
N ASN A 686 -10.78 -43.40 -4.80
CA ASN A 686 -10.01 -42.24 -4.33
C ASN A 686 -8.65 -42.07 -5.02
N GLY A 687 -8.10 -43.16 -5.55
CA GLY A 687 -6.86 -43.14 -6.31
C GLY A 687 -6.60 -44.47 -7.01
N PRO A 688 -5.56 -44.56 -7.85
CA PRO A 688 -5.28 -45.78 -8.64
C PRO A 688 -5.06 -47.05 -7.81
N LYS A 689 -4.72 -46.89 -6.53
CA LYS A 689 -4.58 -47.99 -5.55
C LYS A 689 -5.24 -47.67 -4.21
N SER A 690 -6.30 -46.85 -4.22
CA SER A 690 -7.03 -46.47 -3.00
C SER A 690 -8.52 -46.54 -3.28
N ILE A 691 -9.11 -47.68 -2.92
CA ILE A 691 -10.52 -47.99 -3.14
C ILE A 691 -11.20 -48.14 -1.79
N VAL A 692 -12.44 -47.68 -1.67
CA VAL A 692 -13.27 -47.93 -0.47
C VAL A 692 -14.37 -48.90 -0.84
N ILE A 693 -14.52 -49.98 -0.07
CA ILE A 693 -15.65 -50.90 -0.16
C ILE A 693 -16.62 -50.66 1.00
N SER A 694 -17.89 -50.96 0.78
CA SER A 694 -18.98 -50.73 1.70
C SER A 694 -20.05 -51.81 1.56
N GLY A 695 -20.55 -52.34 2.67
CA GLY A 695 -21.47 -53.48 2.65
C GLY A 695 -21.75 -54.05 4.03
N GLN A 696 -22.39 -55.23 4.09
CA GLN A 696 -22.65 -55.91 5.35
C GLN A 696 -21.35 -56.33 6.05
N SER A 697 -21.32 -56.21 7.38
CA SER A 697 -20.12 -56.45 8.21
C SER A 697 -19.46 -57.80 7.93
N GLU A 698 -20.24 -58.88 7.83
CA GLU A 698 -19.73 -60.23 7.60
C GLU A 698 -19.10 -60.39 6.21
N ALA A 699 -19.73 -59.82 5.18
CA ALA A 699 -19.23 -59.84 3.82
C ALA A 699 -17.96 -58.98 3.67
N ILE A 700 -17.92 -57.81 4.30
CA ILE A 700 -16.73 -56.95 4.38
C ILE A 700 -15.56 -57.70 5.04
N ASN A 701 -15.79 -58.39 6.15
CA ASN A 701 -14.76 -59.18 6.83
C ASN A 701 -14.21 -60.30 5.95
N THR A 702 -15.07 -60.95 5.16
CA THR A 702 -14.68 -61.98 4.19
C THR A 702 -13.77 -61.40 3.10
N VAL A 703 -14.14 -60.27 2.51
CA VAL A 703 -13.31 -59.57 1.51
C VAL A 703 -11.97 -59.14 2.12
N CYS A 704 -11.98 -58.58 3.33
CA CYS A 704 -10.78 -58.15 4.04
C CYS A 704 -9.82 -59.31 4.35
N ALA A 705 -10.34 -60.49 4.71
CA ALA A 705 -9.54 -61.67 4.96
C ALA A 705 -8.79 -62.12 3.70
N THR A 706 -9.44 -62.09 2.53
CA THR A 706 -8.83 -62.37 1.23
C THR A 706 -7.70 -61.40 0.91
N PHE A 707 -7.92 -60.10 1.08
CA PHE A 707 -6.87 -59.10 0.87
C PHE A 707 -5.70 -59.25 1.85
N LYS A 708 -5.99 -59.56 3.11
CA LYS A 708 -4.95 -59.79 4.11
C LYS A 708 -4.12 -61.04 3.79
N ALA A 709 -4.73 -62.09 3.26
CA ALA A 709 -4.02 -63.28 2.77
C ALA A 709 -3.09 -62.96 1.59
N ASP A 710 -3.52 -62.05 0.71
CA ASP A 710 -2.71 -61.53 -0.42
C ASP A 710 -1.67 -60.48 0.01
N GLY A 711 -1.53 -60.18 1.32
CA GLY A 711 -0.58 -59.20 1.85
C GLY A 711 -0.97 -57.73 1.58
N ILE A 712 -2.21 -57.48 1.17
CA ILE A 712 -2.73 -56.14 0.85
C ILE A 712 -3.26 -55.48 2.13
N LYS A 713 -2.88 -54.21 2.33
CA LYS A 713 -3.31 -53.43 3.50
C LYS A 713 -4.78 -53.02 3.37
N THR A 714 -5.53 -53.23 4.44
CA THR A 714 -6.91 -52.75 4.62
C THR A 714 -7.00 -51.87 5.88
N LYS A 715 -7.88 -50.86 5.85
CA LYS A 715 -8.14 -49.96 7.00
C LYS A 715 -9.65 -49.75 7.12
N LYS A 716 -10.22 -50.21 8.24
CA LYS A 716 -11.62 -49.93 8.58
C LYS A 716 -11.84 -48.44 8.80
N LEU A 717 -12.90 -47.90 8.22
CA LEU A 717 -13.29 -46.50 8.39
C LEU A 717 -14.15 -46.37 9.65
N VAL A 718 -13.99 -45.26 10.37
CA VAL A 718 -14.78 -44.94 11.55
C VAL A 718 -16.07 -44.27 11.08
N VAL A 719 -17.03 -45.10 10.68
CA VAL A 719 -18.37 -44.68 10.20
C VAL A 719 -19.44 -45.53 10.85
N SER A 720 -20.65 -44.99 10.95
CA SER A 720 -21.80 -45.64 11.57
C SER A 720 -22.50 -46.64 10.65
N HIS A 721 -22.44 -46.44 9.33
CA HIS A 721 -23.17 -47.21 8.32
C HIS A 721 -22.32 -47.45 7.07
N ALA A 722 -22.81 -48.35 6.21
CA ALA A 722 -22.24 -48.68 4.91
C ALA A 722 -22.75 -47.74 3.80
N PHE A 723 -22.24 -46.51 3.73
CA PHE A 723 -22.60 -45.53 2.68
C PHE A 723 -22.21 -46.00 1.27
N HIS A 724 -22.90 -45.54 0.23
CA HIS A 724 -22.67 -45.94 -1.18
C HIS A 724 -22.71 -47.47 -1.37
N SER A 725 -23.74 -48.09 -0.80
CA SER A 725 -24.00 -49.52 -0.90
C SER A 725 -25.50 -49.81 -0.98
N PRO A 726 -25.91 -51.02 -1.38
CA PRO A 726 -27.31 -51.44 -1.37
C PRO A 726 -28.00 -51.29 0.00
N LEU A 727 -27.25 -51.25 1.11
CA LEU A 727 -27.80 -51.01 2.44
C LEU A 727 -28.42 -49.61 2.61
N MET A 728 -28.13 -48.67 1.71
CA MET A 728 -28.79 -47.35 1.68
C MET A 728 -30.13 -47.39 0.93
N ALA A 729 -30.47 -48.46 0.19
CA ALA A 729 -31.70 -48.52 -0.59
C ALA A 729 -33.00 -48.25 0.18
N PRO A 730 -33.17 -48.71 1.46
CA PRO A 730 -34.42 -48.52 2.18
C PRO A 730 -34.81 -47.05 2.41
N MET A 731 -33.85 -46.13 2.45
CA MET A 731 -34.14 -44.71 2.69
C MET A 731 -34.54 -43.93 1.42
N LEU A 732 -34.25 -44.45 0.22
CA LEU A 732 -34.30 -43.68 -1.02
C LEU A 732 -35.70 -43.15 -1.35
N GLY A 733 -36.75 -43.94 -1.07
CA GLY A 733 -38.13 -43.52 -1.35
C GLY A 733 -38.55 -42.28 -0.55
N GLU A 734 -38.15 -42.21 0.72
CA GLU A 734 -38.44 -41.04 1.57
C GLU A 734 -37.55 -39.85 1.20
N PHE A 735 -36.26 -40.09 0.92
CA PHE A 735 -35.35 -39.04 0.48
C PHE A 735 -35.74 -38.43 -0.87
N GLU A 736 -36.19 -39.23 -1.83
CA GLU A 736 -36.66 -38.73 -3.12
C GLU A 736 -37.86 -37.79 -2.96
N GLN A 737 -38.76 -38.06 -2.01
CA GLN A 737 -39.87 -37.17 -1.70
C GLN A 737 -39.40 -35.83 -1.14
N VAL A 738 -38.37 -35.84 -0.30
CA VAL A 738 -37.73 -34.60 0.18
C VAL A 738 -37.07 -33.85 -0.98
N ALA A 739 -36.30 -34.55 -1.81
CA ALA A 739 -35.59 -33.95 -2.94
C ALA A 739 -36.55 -33.33 -3.97
N ARG A 740 -37.74 -33.90 -4.17
CA ARG A 740 -38.78 -33.32 -5.04
C ARG A 740 -39.35 -31.98 -4.53
N GLN A 741 -39.12 -31.63 -3.26
CA GLN A 741 -39.54 -30.35 -2.68
C GLN A 741 -38.48 -29.26 -2.80
N VAL A 742 -37.31 -29.58 -3.39
CA VAL A 742 -36.21 -28.64 -3.60
C VAL A 742 -36.28 -28.06 -5.00
N SER A 743 -35.93 -26.78 -5.11
CA SER A 743 -35.79 -26.12 -6.40
C SER A 743 -34.35 -26.29 -6.91
N PHE A 744 -34.20 -26.99 -8.03
CA PHE A 744 -32.90 -27.18 -8.68
C PHE A 744 -32.72 -26.22 -9.85
N SER A 745 -31.50 -25.71 -10.02
CA SER A 745 -31.07 -24.83 -11.10
C SER A 745 -29.80 -25.37 -11.76
N ALA A 746 -29.54 -24.96 -13.01
CA ALA A 746 -28.30 -25.32 -13.67
C ALA A 746 -27.09 -24.67 -12.95
N PRO A 747 -25.95 -25.39 -12.84
CA PRO A 747 -24.77 -24.87 -12.17
C PRO A 747 -24.19 -23.66 -12.92
N GLN A 748 -23.88 -22.60 -12.18
CA GLN A 748 -23.23 -21.36 -12.65
C GLN A 748 -21.70 -21.44 -12.61
N ILE A 749 -21.17 -22.37 -11.81
CA ILE A 749 -19.74 -22.72 -11.72
C ILE A 749 -19.61 -24.18 -12.14
N LYS A 750 -18.53 -24.54 -12.85
CA LYS A 750 -18.32 -25.94 -13.27
C LYS A 750 -18.29 -26.85 -12.05
N LEU A 751 -19.25 -27.75 -11.94
CA LEU A 751 -19.31 -28.78 -10.90
C LEU A 751 -18.78 -30.09 -11.48
N ILE A 752 -17.87 -30.80 -10.79
CA ILE A 752 -17.45 -32.15 -11.20
C ILE A 752 -18.28 -33.19 -10.44
N SER A 753 -19.05 -33.97 -11.19
CA SER A 753 -19.99 -34.95 -10.66
C SER A 753 -19.27 -36.15 -10.01
N ASN A 754 -19.72 -36.61 -8.85
CA ASN A 754 -19.18 -37.80 -8.19
C ASN A 754 -19.53 -39.08 -8.94
N LEU A 755 -20.67 -39.11 -9.64
CA LEU A 755 -21.16 -40.29 -10.37
C LEU A 755 -20.33 -40.58 -11.62
N THR A 756 -19.96 -39.52 -12.35
CA THR A 756 -19.27 -39.63 -13.64
C THR A 756 -17.78 -39.33 -13.53
N GLY A 757 -17.38 -38.50 -12.57
CA GLY A 757 -16.03 -37.92 -12.49
C GLY A 757 -15.75 -36.86 -13.56
N GLU A 758 -16.77 -36.43 -14.29
CA GLU A 758 -16.67 -35.43 -15.36
C GLU A 758 -17.48 -34.17 -15.00
N VAL A 759 -17.35 -33.10 -15.78
CA VAL A 759 -18.14 -31.88 -15.57
C VAL A 759 -19.62 -32.22 -15.68
N ALA A 760 -20.36 -31.92 -14.61
CA ALA A 760 -21.79 -32.16 -14.51
C ALA A 760 -22.57 -31.39 -15.59
N THR A 761 -23.58 -32.03 -16.16
CA THR A 761 -24.56 -31.38 -17.04
C THR A 761 -25.89 -31.20 -16.31
N GLU A 762 -27.03 -31.18 -17.01
CA GLU A 762 -28.33 -30.95 -16.38
C GLU A 762 -28.79 -32.07 -15.43
N GLU A 763 -28.10 -33.21 -15.39
CA GLU A 763 -28.46 -34.35 -14.52
C GLU A 763 -28.51 -33.98 -13.03
N VAL A 764 -27.61 -33.10 -12.57
CA VAL A 764 -27.55 -32.65 -11.15
C VAL A 764 -28.78 -31.85 -10.73
N THR A 765 -29.60 -31.43 -11.70
CA THR A 765 -30.83 -30.68 -11.46
C THR A 765 -32.04 -31.58 -11.18
N THR A 766 -31.84 -32.88 -11.04
CA THR A 766 -32.92 -33.86 -10.85
C THR A 766 -32.85 -34.52 -9.47
N PRO A 767 -33.99 -34.76 -8.79
CA PRO A 767 -34.03 -35.54 -7.56
C PRO A 767 -33.42 -36.94 -7.70
N THR A 768 -33.54 -37.54 -8.89
CA THR A 768 -33.01 -38.87 -9.21
C THR A 768 -31.48 -38.91 -9.13
N TYR A 769 -30.80 -37.85 -9.58
CA TYR A 769 -29.34 -37.76 -9.45
C TYR A 769 -28.90 -37.88 -7.99
N TRP A 770 -29.55 -37.16 -7.07
CA TRP A 770 -29.21 -37.18 -5.65
C TRP A 770 -29.55 -38.51 -4.96
N CYS A 771 -30.51 -39.28 -5.50
CA CYS A 771 -30.78 -40.64 -5.05
C CYS A 771 -29.68 -41.62 -5.53
N HIS A 772 -29.26 -41.51 -6.79
CA HIS A 772 -28.15 -42.30 -7.33
C HIS A 772 -26.83 -41.96 -6.62
N HIS A 773 -26.60 -40.68 -6.32
CA HIS A 773 -25.45 -40.19 -5.55
C HIS A 773 -25.26 -40.92 -4.21
N ILE A 774 -26.35 -41.26 -3.53
CA ILE A 774 -26.32 -41.98 -2.25
C ILE A 774 -25.90 -43.44 -2.42
N LEU A 775 -26.23 -44.06 -3.55
CA LEU A 775 -26.02 -45.48 -3.81
C LEU A 775 -24.69 -45.77 -4.52
N GLU A 776 -24.38 -44.98 -5.52
CA GLU A 776 -23.32 -45.24 -6.48
C GLU A 776 -21.95 -44.79 -5.97
N PRO A 777 -20.85 -45.39 -6.46
CA PRO A 777 -19.51 -45.06 -6.03
C PRO A 777 -19.09 -43.64 -6.41
N VAL A 778 -18.37 -42.97 -5.51
CA VAL A 778 -17.70 -41.70 -5.77
C VAL A 778 -16.47 -41.90 -6.68
N ARG A 779 -16.46 -41.31 -7.87
CA ARG A 779 -15.37 -41.39 -8.86
C ARG A 779 -14.29 -40.30 -8.69
N PHE A 780 -13.80 -40.12 -7.46
CA PHE A 780 -12.91 -39.01 -7.10
C PHE A 780 -11.61 -38.94 -7.94
N VAL A 781 -10.96 -40.08 -8.22
CA VAL A 781 -9.75 -40.11 -9.06
C VAL A 781 -10.01 -39.61 -10.48
N THR A 782 -11.18 -39.93 -11.03
CA THR A 782 -11.60 -39.42 -12.35
C THR A 782 -11.87 -37.93 -12.27
N SER A 783 -12.50 -37.44 -11.20
CA SER A 783 -12.71 -36.01 -10.97
C SER A 783 -11.40 -35.22 -10.95
N ILE A 784 -10.37 -35.72 -10.25
CA ILE A 784 -9.03 -35.10 -10.23
C ILE A 784 -8.40 -35.09 -11.62
N ASN A 785 -8.53 -36.17 -12.40
CA ASN A 785 -8.06 -36.21 -13.78
C ASN A 785 -8.79 -35.18 -14.64
N THR A 786 -10.08 -34.94 -14.41
CA THR A 786 -10.85 -33.92 -15.13
C THR A 786 -10.44 -32.50 -14.74
N LEU A 787 -10.11 -32.22 -13.47
CA LEU A 787 -9.49 -30.94 -13.09
C LEU A 787 -8.17 -30.70 -13.84
N ALA A 788 -7.33 -31.74 -13.97
CA ALA A 788 -6.10 -31.65 -14.74
C ALA A 788 -6.35 -31.36 -16.23
N LYS A 789 -7.36 -32.01 -16.85
CA LYS A 789 -7.78 -31.72 -18.25
C LYS A 789 -8.28 -30.28 -18.42
N LEU A 790 -8.87 -29.68 -17.39
CA LEU A 790 -9.34 -28.30 -17.40
C LEU A 790 -8.22 -27.27 -17.22
N ASN A 791 -6.98 -27.71 -16.96
CA ASN A 791 -5.83 -26.87 -16.61
C ASN A 791 -6.02 -26.09 -15.31
N VAL A 792 -6.70 -26.70 -14.32
CA VAL A 792 -6.74 -26.18 -12.96
C VAL A 792 -5.36 -26.35 -12.32
N GLU A 793 -4.78 -25.25 -11.81
CA GLU A 793 -3.44 -25.24 -11.21
C GLU A 793 -3.47 -25.14 -9.69
N VAL A 794 -4.56 -24.65 -9.10
CA VAL A 794 -4.72 -24.46 -7.66
C VAL A 794 -5.88 -25.31 -7.17
N LEU A 795 -5.59 -26.25 -6.28
CA LEU A 795 -6.58 -27.08 -5.61
C LEU A 795 -6.68 -26.60 -4.16
N LEU A 796 -7.81 -26.02 -3.77
CA LEU A 796 -8.08 -25.56 -2.42
C LEU A 796 -9.06 -26.51 -1.75
N GLU A 797 -8.59 -27.25 -0.75
CA GLU A 797 -9.47 -28.05 0.11
C GLU A 797 -10.24 -27.11 1.06
N VAL A 798 -11.57 -27.24 1.07
CA VAL A 798 -12.50 -26.40 1.83
C VAL A 798 -13.32 -27.33 2.72
N GLY A 799 -12.77 -27.70 3.89
CA GLY A 799 -13.45 -28.54 4.87
C GLY A 799 -12.52 -29.28 5.81
#